data_AF-A0A350H555-F1
#
_entry.id   AF-A0A350H555-F1
#
_cell.length_a   1.000
_cell.length_b   1.000
_cell.length_c   1.000
_cell.angle_alpha   90.00
_cell.angle_beta   90.00
_cell.angle_gamma   90.00
#
_symmetry.space_group_name_H-M   'P 1'
#
loop_
_entity.id
_entity.type
_entity.pdbx_description
1 polymer ?
#
loop_
_entity_poly.entity_id
_entity_poly.type
_entity_poly.pdbx_seq_one_letter_code
_entity_poly.pdbx_strand_id
1 'polypeptide(L)'
;MATYIADRYRLKKKDICGGNMASIHLCEDTDIDDEEIDSTVIVKMFDKPSVGDEDLQKKVFNREVESLEKLNHKNIVRILDRGYDDEFKAFFIVLEYIQGQTFKEAYEEICRYDYAQKLELMSHVIEGIEYLHKKNIVHRDLKPSNIMVDSDGTVKIIDFGISKLQDTFYSDYTLATFVTKNYSSPEQLSGKTITNQSDIFSLGLIFYEIFTCTNIITRETMDVSGLPVGIQNILVKMTQEEPILRYASITELKRDVEKERSLVIQEKYISLGFTNFVTTKLANNGYIEKDETSLALTALTEEYSGNCYMWPSKNRDTGVFEGTFELYGKRFISILKYDQRDSSRFTVISIAFVSADRLMTQKELAYEIPYGIKVGSATRVKYKAEMDAQIVGNEVLEHESNYISQRDDDMHQKDITGKWKDILELEKKQLSEEKSTLTYKNLKINEDDYSIEIDINTNREYELNYTSDDVLQMTTKKNIYHYIDVGRMRECSNNHMIIDLNPQVDYSNIATSGEISISMRMVEIALDRQRKALKSIQFKENANPEISEIIFDPQKATSKNNLMLTEGDCKSTEIDKSKLVSLEKALSADNMFLLQGPPGTGKTTFISELVYQILNGNKKYRGNPDAKILIASQSHVAVDHSLDKIKKLIPDIKMIRIGILDKLSESSREYTLDIFCKEWTKKVIDNCKEALERYKKESGLDESLQEKNTIISEIENIRAESLRLIDELAEVETELEKVNILDAKWKFVNEKIESMKKMVSIKTSGVTEEHLSQIIDAFTNGISVLNSKLAAVIDDSIALSEQKQALDERSDIINEQLEANGKEELEWKDLLGVSSHEEYLQTKKKVEGQLKENQKKYSRYSKIESLCKEWQKRVAQGDGLLQESLVDSTLVGATCLGIASIGAAINFNFDWVIIDEAGKATPPEIMVPICLGKKIVLVGDHKQLPPVVDEALLKMQDKERMNITKADLEISLFEYLERSLNEECKNILNEQYRMNPVIGDLISTLFYDGKLVSKTRKEDKTIPLKMYDKKPLVWLSTSSNSNRKEERISDSYRNSAEAKVIFEQLLLIDDELGELKLKKETAIIAGYRGQRDRLTRLYESDYKERFHNMTIEINTVDAFQGRETDIVFYSVVRSNDKGNLGFLKDVRRLNVAFSRARELLVVVGDHQCAQRRLEVNGQQNPFVGIIQYIRSHADDCLLKEV
;
A
#
# COMPACT_ATOMS: atom_id res chain seq x y z
N MET A 1 35.25 -34.78 18.64
CA MET A 1 35.00 -33.37 18.34
C MET A 1 33.51 -33.21 18.14
N ALA A 2 32.89 -32.22 18.77
CA ALA A 2 31.50 -31.89 18.48
C ALA A 2 31.42 -31.34 17.06
N THR A 3 30.41 -31.76 16.29
CA THR A 3 30.15 -31.24 14.94
C THR A 3 29.20 -30.06 15.07
N TYR A 4 29.51 -28.96 14.39
CA TYR A 4 28.72 -27.74 14.36
C TYR A 4 28.20 -27.50 12.95
N ILE A 5 27.02 -26.89 12.84
CA ILE A 5 26.48 -26.36 11.59
C ILE A 5 26.45 -24.84 11.74
N ALA A 6 26.99 -24.14 10.74
CA ALA A 6 27.18 -22.69 10.67
C ALA A 6 27.89 -22.12 11.90
N ASP A 7 28.86 -22.86 12.45
CA ASP A 7 29.62 -22.53 13.67
C ASP A 7 28.76 -22.26 14.93
N ARG A 8 27.45 -22.50 14.90
CA ARG A 8 26.48 -22.14 15.95
C ARG A 8 25.63 -23.32 16.43
N TYR A 9 25.18 -24.16 15.52
CA TYR A 9 24.24 -25.22 15.86
C TYR A 9 25.01 -26.51 16.17
N ARG A 10 25.17 -26.82 17.46
CA ARG A 10 25.86 -28.03 17.92
C ARG A 10 25.00 -29.25 17.70
N LEU A 11 25.51 -30.21 16.93
CA LEU A 11 24.78 -31.42 16.57
C LEU A 11 24.60 -32.36 17.78
N LYS A 12 23.34 -32.58 18.20
CA LYS A 12 22.97 -33.54 19.25
C LYS A 12 22.66 -34.93 18.67
N LYS A 13 21.94 -35.01 17.55
CA LYS A 13 21.56 -36.28 16.89
C LYS A 13 21.44 -36.13 15.37
N LYS A 14 22.08 -37.02 14.61
CA LYS A 14 21.98 -37.10 13.14
C LYS A 14 20.72 -37.85 12.68
N ASP A 15 20.19 -37.44 11.53
CA ASP A 15 19.14 -38.11 10.74
C ASP A 15 17.96 -38.65 11.55
N ILE A 16 17.30 -37.75 12.28
CA ILE A 16 16.14 -38.11 13.12
C ILE A 16 14.89 -38.49 12.30
N CYS A 17 14.73 -37.95 11.09
CA CYS A 17 13.73 -38.38 10.10
C CYS A 17 14.28 -38.17 8.68
N GLY A 18 14.63 -39.25 7.96
CA GLY A 18 15.23 -39.14 6.63
C GLY A 18 14.19 -38.94 5.53
N GLY A 19 14.06 -37.72 4.99
CA GLY A 19 13.29 -37.43 3.77
C GLY A 19 14.10 -37.62 2.47
N ASN A 20 13.46 -37.59 1.30
CA ASN A 20 14.15 -37.77 0.01
C ASN A 20 14.97 -36.54 -0.44
N MET A 21 14.77 -35.34 0.13
CA MET A 21 15.37 -34.08 -0.35
C MET A 21 16.28 -33.38 0.66
N ALA A 22 16.22 -33.70 1.95
CA ALA A 22 17.01 -33.05 2.98
C ALA A 22 17.38 -34.05 4.09
N SER A 23 18.51 -33.83 4.77
CA SER A 23 18.81 -34.45 6.05
C SER A 23 18.26 -33.57 7.19
N ILE A 24 17.77 -34.21 8.25
CA ILE A 24 17.16 -33.52 9.40
C ILE A 24 17.96 -33.88 10.64
N HIS A 25 18.40 -32.85 11.36
CA HIS A 25 19.32 -32.96 12.48
C HIS A 25 18.73 -32.30 13.72
N LEU A 26 18.91 -32.95 14.87
CA LEU A 26 18.62 -32.34 16.17
C LEU A 26 19.88 -31.61 16.63
N CYS A 27 19.76 -30.32 16.86
CA CYS A 27 20.87 -29.47 17.27
C CYS A 27 20.53 -28.69 18.54
N GLU A 28 21.57 -28.09 19.10
CA GLU A 28 21.50 -27.13 20.19
C GLU A 28 22.09 -25.82 19.72
N ASP A 29 21.34 -24.74 19.89
CA ASP A 29 21.80 -23.40 19.58
C ASP A 29 22.75 -22.92 20.68
N THR A 30 24.02 -22.67 20.35
CA THR A 30 25.02 -22.25 21.34
C THR A 30 25.04 -20.75 21.63
N ASP A 31 24.25 -19.94 20.93
CA ASP A 31 24.15 -18.50 21.18
C ASP A 31 23.09 -18.14 22.25
N ILE A 32 22.33 -19.13 22.74
CA ILE A 32 21.33 -18.96 23.79
C ILE A 32 21.98 -19.33 25.14
N ASP A 33 22.45 -18.31 25.88
CA ASP A 33 23.14 -18.42 27.18
C ASP A 33 22.18 -18.42 28.41
N ASP A 34 20.88 -18.63 28.19
CA ASP A 34 19.86 -18.57 29.24
C ASP A 34 19.42 -19.97 29.68
N GLU A 35 19.71 -20.36 30.94
CA GLU A 35 19.39 -21.70 31.49
C GLU A 35 17.86 -21.94 31.58
N GLU A 36 17.02 -20.91 31.45
CA GLU A 36 15.55 -21.01 31.46
C GLU A 36 14.92 -21.27 30.09
N ILE A 37 15.66 -21.14 28.98
CA ILE A 37 15.13 -21.30 27.60
C ILE A 37 15.66 -22.59 26.97
N ASP A 38 14.77 -23.47 26.49
CA ASP A 38 15.17 -24.67 25.75
C ASP A 38 15.86 -24.28 24.42
N SER A 39 17.17 -24.48 24.35
CA SER A 39 18.02 -24.18 23.18
C SER A 39 17.99 -25.28 22.11
N THR A 40 17.09 -26.25 22.22
CA THR A 40 16.98 -27.36 21.28
C THR A 40 16.24 -26.94 20.00
N VAL A 41 16.85 -27.20 18.84
CA VAL A 41 16.32 -26.82 17.53
C VAL A 41 16.45 -27.96 16.51
N ILE A 42 15.66 -27.88 15.44
CA ILE A 42 15.75 -28.79 14.29
C ILE A 42 16.43 -28.09 13.14
N VAL A 43 17.53 -28.66 12.63
CA VAL A 43 18.23 -28.14 11.44
C VAL A 43 17.96 -29.08 10.27
N LYS A 44 17.27 -28.56 9.24
CA LYS A 44 17.01 -29.24 7.97
C LYS A 44 18.05 -28.78 6.95
N MET A 45 18.92 -29.70 6.51
CA MET A 45 20.00 -29.45 5.56
C MET A 45 19.62 -29.98 4.17
N PHE A 46 19.79 -29.16 3.13
CA PHE A 46 19.51 -29.54 1.73
C PHE A 46 20.75 -30.17 1.07
N ASP A 47 21.27 -31.25 1.65
CA ASP A 47 22.56 -31.86 1.34
C ASP A 47 22.46 -33.14 0.48
N LYS A 48 21.25 -33.56 0.08
CA LYS A 48 21.04 -34.85 -0.60
C LYS A 48 21.33 -34.79 -2.11
N PRO A 49 21.94 -35.85 -2.70
CA PRO A 49 22.26 -35.91 -4.13
C PRO A 49 21.05 -35.79 -5.07
N SER A 50 19.85 -36.09 -4.58
CA SER A 50 18.57 -36.06 -5.28
C SER A 50 18.09 -34.65 -5.63
N VAL A 51 18.61 -33.61 -4.96
CA VAL A 51 18.21 -32.21 -5.18
C VAL A 51 18.96 -31.56 -6.34
N GLY A 52 19.95 -32.25 -6.94
CA GLY A 52 20.68 -31.72 -8.11
C GLY A 52 21.85 -30.79 -7.72
N ASP A 53 22.19 -29.84 -8.60
CA ASP A 53 23.27 -28.88 -8.36
C ASP A 53 22.91 -27.82 -7.30
N GLU A 54 23.89 -27.00 -6.93
CA GLU A 54 23.76 -25.93 -5.94
C GLU A 54 22.68 -24.90 -6.28
N ASP A 55 22.41 -24.66 -7.57
CA ASP A 55 21.34 -23.75 -8.03
C ASP A 55 19.95 -24.32 -7.78
N LEU A 56 19.77 -25.64 -7.97
CA LEU A 56 18.52 -26.31 -7.68
C LEU A 56 18.28 -26.42 -6.17
N GLN A 57 19.33 -26.69 -5.38
CA GLN A 57 19.27 -26.64 -3.90
C GLN A 57 18.84 -25.26 -3.41
N LYS A 58 19.46 -24.19 -3.93
CA LYS A 58 19.11 -22.80 -3.58
C LYS A 58 17.65 -22.46 -3.91
N LYS A 59 17.14 -22.94 -5.05
CA LYS A 59 15.74 -22.71 -5.45
C LYS A 59 14.75 -23.44 -4.56
N VAL A 60 15.03 -24.70 -4.18
CA VAL A 60 14.17 -25.47 -3.26
C VAL A 60 14.18 -24.83 -1.88
N PHE A 61 15.36 -24.49 -1.36
CA PHE A 61 15.56 -23.76 -0.11
C PHE A 61 14.77 -22.45 -0.08
N ASN A 62 14.99 -21.55 -1.05
CA ASN A 62 14.31 -20.25 -1.10
C ASN A 62 12.79 -20.38 -1.13
N ARG A 63 12.25 -21.40 -1.82
CA ARG A 63 10.81 -21.63 -1.88
C ARG A 63 10.23 -22.13 -0.56
N GLU A 64 10.90 -23.07 0.10
CA GLU A 64 10.46 -23.56 1.41
C GLU A 64 10.51 -22.46 2.47
N VAL A 65 11.56 -21.64 2.42
CA VAL A 65 11.72 -20.46 3.27
C VAL A 65 10.66 -19.40 2.97
N GLU A 66 10.41 -19.04 1.71
CA GLU A 66 9.32 -18.11 1.34
C GLU A 66 7.95 -18.56 1.86
N SER A 67 7.71 -19.87 1.83
CA SER A 67 6.47 -20.47 2.35
C SER A 67 6.39 -20.36 3.86
N LEU A 68 7.49 -20.56 4.60
CA LEU A 68 7.51 -20.61 6.07
C LEU A 68 7.68 -19.24 6.75
N GLU A 69 8.47 -18.32 6.20
CA GLU A 69 8.75 -17.00 6.82
C GLU A 69 7.51 -16.15 7.03
N LYS A 70 6.48 -16.35 6.20
CA LYS A 70 5.23 -15.60 6.26
C LYS A 70 4.19 -16.24 7.17
N LEU A 71 4.51 -17.36 7.82
CA LEU A 71 3.58 -18.14 8.63
C LEU A 71 3.90 -17.99 10.11
N ASN A 72 2.90 -17.56 10.85
CA ASN A 72 2.92 -17.56 12.31
C ASN A 72 1.56 -18.03 12.81
N HIS A 73 1.50 -19.29 13.26
CA HIS A 73 0.28 -19.93 13.74
C HIS A 73 0.61 -21.08 14.68
N LYS A 74 -0.17 -21.27 15.75
CA LYS A 74 0.07 -22.31 16.76
C LYS A 74 0.18 -23.73 16.16
N ASN A 75 -0.60 -24.03 15.12
CA ASN A 75 -0.65 -25.34 14.45
C ASN A 75 0.28 -25.49 13.23
N ILE A 76 1.25 -24.59 13.05
CA ILE A 76 2.24 -24.64 11.96
C ILE A 76 3.63 -24.54 12.59
N VAL A 77 4.59 -25.31 12.07
CA VAL A 77 5.99 -25.23 12.52
C VAL A 77 6.60 -23.86 12.20
N ARG A 78 7.25 -23.26 13.19
CA ARG A 78 7.93 -21.97 13.06
C ARG A 78 9.36 -22.12 12.53
N ILE A 79 9.72 -21.26 11.58
CA ILE A 79 11.12 -21.05 11.17
C ILE A 79 11.80 -20.08 12.13
N LEU A 80 12.99 -20.45 12.62
CA LEU A 80 13.78 -19.68 13.57
C LEU A 80 14.96 -18.98 12.89
N ASP A 81 15.63 -19.68 11.97
CA ASP A 81 16.81 -19.17 11.26
C ASP A 81 16.98 -19.89 9.90
N ARG A 82 17.85 -19.36 9.05
CA ARG A 82 18.19 -19.94 7.75
C ARG A 82 19.60 -19.52 7.33
N GLY A 83 20.27 -20.35 6.55
CA GLY A 83 21.59 -19.98 6.05
C GLY A 83 22.14 -20.93 5.00
N TYR A 84 23.42 -20.73 4.73
CA TYR A 84 24.25 -21.62 3.94
C TYR A 84 25.48 -21.96 4.78
N ASP A 85 25.82 -23.25 4.83
CA ASP A 85 27.00 -23.73 5.52
C ASP A 85 28.10 -24.03 4.50
N ASP A 86 29.24 -23.34 4.63
CA ASP A 86 30.39 -23.47 3.71
C ASP A 86 31.13 -24.81 3.85
N GLU A 87 31.11 -25.44 5.03
CA GLU A 87 31.77 -26.72 5.29
C GLU A 87 30.99 -27.88 4.66
N PHE A 88 29.66 -27.87 4.86
CA PHE A 88 28.74 -28.87 4.32
C PHE A 88 28.30 -28.57 2.88
N LYS A 89 28.58 -27.36 2.37
CA LYS A 89 28.14 -26.87 1.05
C LYS A 89 26.65 -27.06 0.82
N ALA A 90 25.86 -26.72 1.82
CA ALA A 90 24.42 -26.96 1.80
C ALA A 90 23.68 -25.80 2.46
N PHE A 91 22.51 -25.47 1.88
CA PHE A 91 21.56 -24.58 2.53
C PHE A 91 20.91 -25.28 3.72
N PHE A 92 20.55 -24.52 4.75
CA PHE A 92 19.89 -25.06 5.92
C PHE A 92 18.77 -24.15 6.43
N ILE A 93 17.74 -24.76 7.01
CA ILE A 93 16.65 -24.09 7.72
C ILE A 93 16.65 -24.58 9.16
N VAL A 94 16.54 -23.66 10.10
CA VAL A 94 16.38 -23.95 11.52
C VAL A 94 14.90 -23.78 11.88
N LEU A 95 14.32 -24.84 12.41
CA LEU A 95 12.93 -24.92 12.82
C LEU A 95 12.85 -25.09 14.34
N GLU A 96 11.73 -24.68 14.91
CA GLU A 96 11.43 -25.00 16.31
C GLU A 96 11.44 -26.51 16.53
N TYR A 97 11.98 -26.95 17.67
CA TYR A 97 11.89 -28.34 18.08
C TYR A 97 10.50 -28.61 18.66
N ILE A 98 9.83 -29.63 18.13
CA ILE A 98 8.53 -30.08 18.63
C ILE A 98 8.76 -31.34 19.47
N GLN A 99 8.52 -31.24 20.77
CA GLN A 99 8.60 -32.38 21.68
C GLN A 99 7.34 -33.24 21.55
N GLY A 100 7.32 -34.09 20.53
CA GLY A 100 6.12 -34.85 20.16
C GLY A 100 6.40 -36.02 19.23
N GLN A 101 5.32 -36.65 18.77
CA GLN A 101 5.34 -37.74 17.79
C GLN A 101 4.57 -37.35 16.54
N THR A 102 4.97 -37.87 15.38
CA THR A 102 4.16 -37.76 14.16
C THR A 102 2.88 -38.58 14.29
N PHE A 103 1.80 -38.24 13.58
CA PHE A 103 0.57 -39.03 13.55
C PHE A 103 0.82 -40.47 13.12
N LYS A 104 1.84 -40.69 12.28
CA LYS A 104 2.29 -42.03 11.87
C LYS A 104 2.86 -42.84 13.04
N GLU A 105 3.63 -42.21 13.92
CA GLU A 105 4.25 -42.86 15.09
C GLU A 105 3.24 -43.02 16.23
N ALA A 106 2.41 -42.00 16.46
CA ALA A 106 1.37 -41.98 17.48
C ALA A 106 0.11 -42.77 17.08
N TYR A 107 0.10 -43.47 15.93
CA TYR A 107 -1.10 -44.09 15.37
C TYR A 107 -1.79 -45.03 16.37
N GLU A 108 -1.05 -45.91 17.04
CA GLU A 108 -1.61 -46.84 18.04
C GLU A 108 -2.18 -46.12 19.27
N GLU A 109 -1.60 -44.97 19.65
CA GLU A 109 -2.06 -44.16 20.78
C GLU A 109 -3.32 -43.37 20.40
N ILE A 110 -3.32 -42.73 19.23
CA ILE A 110 -4.47 -42.02 18.65
C ILE A 110 -5.65 -42.98 18.45
N CYS A 111 -5.39 -44.25 18.10
CA CYS A 111 -6.45 -45.25 17.99
C CYS A 111 -7.17 -45.53 19.32
N ARG A 112 -6.53 -45.27 20.47
CA ARG A 112 -7.13 -45.41 21.81
C ARG A 112 -7.92 -44.16 22.24
N TYR A 113 -7.83 -43.06 21.50
CA TYR A 113 -8.55 -41.84 21.81
C TYR A 113 -10.06 -42.07 21.68
N ASP A 114 -10.82 -41.43 22.55
CA ASP A 114 -12.27 -41.41 22.41
C ASP A 114 -12.70 -40.53 21.22
N TYR A 115 -13.99 -40.58 20.89
CA TYR A 115 -14.52 -39.85 19.75
C TYR A 115 -14.32 -38.33 19.86
N ALA A 116 -14.39 -37.77 21.07
CA ALA A 116 -14.22 -36.33 21.31
C ALA A 116 -12.77 -35.90 21.09
N GLN A 117 -11.82 -36.68 21.60
CA GLN A 117 -10.39 -36.45 21.43
C GLN A 117 -9.98 -36.54 19.95
N LYS A 118 -10.55 -37.48 19.19
CA LYS A 118 -10.32 -37.57 17.72
C LYS A 118 -10.85 -36.35 16.97
N LEU A 119 -12.02 -35.82 17.35
CA LEU A 119 -12.58 -34.58 16.79
C LEU A 119 -11.74 -33.35 17.14
N GLU A 120 -11.13 -33.31 18.32
CA GLU A 120 -10.23 -32.22 18.73
C GLU A 120 -8.95 -32.19 17.91
N LEU A 121 -8.30 -33.35 17.70
CA LEU A 121 -7.17 -33.48 16.78
C LEU A 121 -7.54 -33.02 15.36
N MET A 122 -8.72 -33.42 14.88
CA MET A 122 -9.24 -33.00 13.57
C MET A 122 -9.38 -31.47 13.48
N SER A 123 -9.88 -30.82 14.53
CA SER A 123 -10.01 -29.35 14.60
C SER A 123 -8.66 -28.65 14.51
N HIS A 124 -7.66 -29.10 15.27
CA HIS A 124 -6.32 -28.48 15.25
C HIS A 124 -5.65 -28.55 13.87
N VAL A 125 -5.79 -29.67 13.16
CA VAL A 125 -5.27 -29.81 11.79
C VAL A 125 -6.02 -28.87 10.83
N ILE A 126 -7.35 -28.81 10.93
CA ILE A 126 -8.19 -27.93 10.09
C ILE A 126 -7.84 -26.46 10.31
N GLU A 127 -7.60 -26.03 11.56
CA GLU A 127 -7.16 -24.66 11.88
C GLU A 127 -5.83 -24.30 11.19
N GLY A 128 -4.85 -25.21 11.22
CA GLY A 128 -3.57 -25.03 10.52
C GLY A 128 -3.73 -24.90 9.01
N ILE A 129 -4.54 -25.76 8.38
CA ILE A 129 -4.77 -25.72 6.92
C ILE A 129 -5.61 -24.51 6.50
N GLU A 130 -6.58 -24.10 7.31
CA GLU A 130 -7.35 -22.88 7.09
C GLU A 130 -6.44 -21.65 7.03
N TYR A 131 -5.47 -21.56 7.95
CA TYR A 131 -4.49 -20.49 7.95
C TYR A 131 -3.65 -20.47 6.66
N LEU A 132 -3.20 -21.64 6.19
CA LEU A 132 -2.45 -21.76 4.93
C LEU A 132 -3.28 -21.33 3.71
N HIS A 133 -4.51 -21.84 3.60
CA HIS A 133 -5.39 -21.56 2.46
C HIS A 133 -5.76 -20.07 2.38
N LYS A 134 -5.96 -19.38 3.53
CA LYS A 134 -6.18 -17.93 3.57
C LYS A 134 -5.00 -17.11 3.05
N LYS A 135 -3.79 -17.66 3.10
CA LYS A 135 -2.57 -17.08 2.52
C LYS A 135 -2.27 -17.55 1.11
N ASN A 136 -3.24 -18.20 0.43
CA ASN A 136 -3.11 -18.80 -0.89
C ASN A 136 -1.97 -19.84 -0.98
N ILE A 137 -1.71 -20.55 0.12
CA ILE A 137 -0.73 -21.65 0.17
C ILE A 137 -1.48 -22.96 0.25
N VAL A 138 -1.25 -23.85 -0.73
CA VAL A 138 -1.72 -25.25 -0.72
C VAL A 138 -0.57 -26.12 -0.24
N HIS A 139 -0.81 -27.03 0.70
CA HIS A 139 0.25 -27.87 1.27
C HIS A 139 0.77 -28.91 0.28
N ARG A 140 -0.13 -29.58 -0.47
CA ARG A 140 0.14 -30.54 -1.55
C ARG A 140 0.78 -31.89 -1.14
N ASP A 141 1.40 -32.04 0.02
CA ASP A 141 1.92 -33.35 0.50
C ASP A 141 1.44 -33.71 1.92
N LEU A 142 0.14 -33.59 2.18
CA LEU A 142 -0.42 -33.97 3.48
C LEU A 142 -0.44 -35.49 3.66
N LYS A 143 0.19 -35.96 4.74
CA LYS A 143 0.28 -37.38 5.14
C LYS A 143 0.57 -37.49 6.64
N PRO A 144 0.33 -38.65 7.28
CA PRO A 144 0.52 -38.81 8.73
C PRO A 144 1.95 -38.54 9.25
N SER A 145 2.99 -38.60 8.41
CA SER A 145 4.35 -38.24 8.82
C SER A 145 4.60 -36.72 8.87
N ASN A 146 3.70 -35.91 8.31
CA ASN A 146 3.84 -34.46 8.19
C ASN A 146 2.93 -33.70 9.17
N ILE A 147 2.34 -34.41 10.13
CA ILE A 147 1.50 -33.86 11.18
C ILE A 147 2.03 -34.41 12.49
N MET A 148 2.42 -33.54 13.42
CA MET A 148 2.93 -33.91 14.74
C MET A 148 1.94 -33.52 15.84
N VAL A 149 1.87 -34.32 16.90
CA VAL A 149 1.21 -33.98 18.16
C VAL A 149 2.28 -33.84 19.24
N ASP A 150 2.30 -32.72 19.94
CA ASP A 150 3.20 -32.49 21.07
C ASP A 150 2.67 -33.10 22.38
N SER A 151 3.47 -33.04 23.44
CA SER A 151 3.12 -33.56 24.77
C SER A 151 1.88 -32.92 25.38
N ASP A 152 1.52 -31.70 24.96
CA ASP A 152 0.37 -30.94 25.46
C ASP A 152 -0.90 -31.19 24.62
N GLY A 153 -0.81 -32.03 23.57
CA GLY A 153 -1.91 -32.37 22.69
C GLY A 153 -2.15 -31.37 21.55
N THR A 154 -1.26 -30.39 21.37
CA THR A 154 -1.33 -29.44 20.25
C THR A 154 -0.79 -30.10 18.99
N VAL A 155 -1.53 -29.93 17.89
CA VAL A 155 -1.13 -30.48 16.60
C VAL A 155 -0.38 -29.43 15.79
N LYS A 156 0.77 -29.77 15.20
CA LYS A 156 1.57 -28.93 14.32
C LYS A 156 1.81 -29.59 12.98
N ILE A 157 1.60 -28.84 11.90
CA ILE A 157 1.87 -29.26 10.53
C ILE A 157 3.34 -28.94 10.20
N ILE A 158 4.04 -29.93 9.64
CA ILE A 158 5.47 -29.89 9.33
C ILE A 158 5.72 -30.25 7.85
N ASP A 159 6.87 -29.79 7.32
CA ASP A 159 7.43 -30.14 6.00
C ASP A 159 6.59 -29.72 4.76
N PHE A 160 7.01 -28.61 4.12
CA PHE A 160 6.29 -27.94 3.02
C PHE A 160 6.93 -28.17 1.63
N GLY A 161 7.81 -29.16 1.51
CA GLY A 161 8.81 -29.30 0.43
C GLY A 161 8.35 -29.40 -1.04
N ILE A 162 7.05 -29.26 -1.36
CA ILE A 162 6.52 -29.38 -2.74
C ILE A 162 5.47 -28.32 -3.10
N SER A 163 5.18 -27.35 -2.22
CA SER A 163 4.06 -26.38 -2.38
C SER A 163 4.09 -25.52 -3.67
N LYS A 164 5.24 -25.42 -4.37
CA LYS A 164 5.43 -24.64 -5.62
C LYS A 164 6.13 -25.38 -6.78
N LEU A 165 6.43 -26.67 -6.67
CA LEU A 165 7.29 -27.36 -7.66
C LEU A 165 6.67 -27.53 -9.07
N GLN A 166 5.36 -27.32 -9.25
CA GLN A 166 4.69 -27.58 -10.53
C GLN A 166 4.41 -26.34 -11.40
N ASP A 167 4.50 -25.12 -10.86
CA ASP A 167 4.03 -23.92 -11.57
C ASP A 167 5.11 -23.24 -12.44
N THR A 168 6.31 -23.83 -12.58
CA THR A 168 7.40 -23.24 -13.39
C THR A 168 8.32 -24.29 -14.02
N PHE A 169 8.24 -24.41 -15.35
CA PHE A 169 9.29 -24.87 -16.28
C PHE A 169 10.26 -25.97 -15.81
N TYR A 170 9.77 -27.18 -15.54
CA TYR A 170 10.60 -28.41 -15.63
C TYR A 170 9.72 -29.59 -16.05
N SER A 171 9.49 -29.74 -17.36
CA SER A 171 8.83 -30.92 -17.95
C SER A 171 9.75 -32.14 -18.06
N ASP A 172 11.05 -31.98 -17.83
CA ASP A 172 12.05 -32.98 -18.25
C ASP A 172 12.58 -33.87 -17.11
N TYR A 173 12.22 -33.60 -15.86
CA TYR A 173 12.43 -34.55 -14.76
C TYR A 173 11.12 -35.28 -14.50
N THR A 174 11.13 -36.58 -14.75
CA THR A 174 10.02 -37.51 -14.54
C THR A 174 9.53 -37.44 -13.08
N LEU A 175 8.57 -36.56 -12.82
CA LEU A 175 7.90 -36.35 -11.53
C LEU A 175 7.07 -37.56 -11.05
N ALA A 176 7.01 -38.63 -11.86
CA ALA A 176 6.37 -39.89 -11.52
C ALA A 176 7.02 -40.62 -10.31
N THR A 177 8.23 -40.22 -9.90
CA THR A 177 8.95 -40.84 -8.77
C THR A 177 8.71 -40.14 -7.42
N PHE A 178 8.07 -38.96 -7.39
CA PHE A 178 8.01 -38.09 -6.21
C PHE A 178 6.63 -37.96 -5.55
N VAL A 179 5.63 -38.71 -6.01
CA VAL A 179 4.28 -38.70 -5.42
C VAL A 179 4.14 -39.80 -4.37
N THR A 180 3.82 -39.43 -3.12
CA THR A 180 3.43 -40.38 -2.08
C THR A 180 2.04 -40.94 -2.43
N LYS A 181 1.98 -42.04 -3.20
CA LYS A 181 0.76 -42.53 -3.87
C LYS A 181 -0.48 -42.74 -2.97
N ASN A 182 -0.30 -42.93 -1.67
CA ASN A 182 -1.39 -43.37 -0.78
C ASN A 182 -2.36 -42.24 -0.36
N TYR A 183 -1.88 -41.01 -0.18
CA TYR A 183 -2.70 -39.88 0.32
C TYR A 183 -2.98 -38.79 -0.72
N SER A 184 -2.32 -38.84 -1.89
CA SER A 184 -2.51 -37.85 -2.95
C SER A 184 -3.93 -37.86 -3.50
N SER A 185 -4.44 -36.71 -3.93
CA SER A 185 -5.75 -36.62 -4.57
C SER A 185 -5.75 -37.15 -6.03
N PRO A 186 -6.92 -37.47 -6.62
CA PRO A 186 -7.04 -37.90 -8.02
C PRO A 186 -6.45 -36.90 -9.03
N GLU A 187 -6.65 -35.61 -8.81
CA GLU A 187 -6.07 -34.55 -9.65
C GLU A 187 -4.53 -34.48 -9.53
N GLN A 188 -3.97 -34.75 -8.35
CA GLN A 188 -2.52 -34.86 -8.17
C GLN A 188 -1.92 -36.06 -8.90
N LEU A 189 -2.59 -37.21 -8.87
CA LEU A 189 -2.14 -38.42 -9.59
C LEU A 189 -2.23 -38.27 -11.12
N SER A 190 -3.20 -37.48 -11.60
CA SER A 190 -3.43 -37.25 -13.03
C SER A 190 -2.68 -36.03 -13.58
N GLY A 191 -1.89 -35.33 -12.74
CA GLY A 191 -1.13 -34.14 -13.15
C GLY A 191 -2.01 -32.95 -13.52
N LYS A 192 -3.26 -32.91 -13.04
CA LYS A 192 -4.19 -31.78 -13.21
C LYS A 192 -3.88 -30.68 -12.17
N THR A 193 -4.49 -29.50 -12.36
CA THR A 193 -4.31 -28.36 -11.47
C THR A 193 -4.67 -28.70 -10.02
N ILE A 194 -3.71 -28.49 -9.11
CA ILE A 194 -3.87 -28.72 -7.67
C ILE A 194 -4.51 -27.48 -7.05
N THR A 195 -5.51 -27.68 -6.19
CA THR A 195 -6.23 -26.58 -5.52
C THR A 195 -6.36 -26.85 -4.02
N ASN A 196 -6.97 -25.93 -3.27
CA ASN A 196 -7.31 -26.13 -1.85
C ASN A 196 -8.11 -27.43 -1.60
N GLN A 197 -8.90 -27.87 -2.59
CA GLN A 197 -9.71 -29.10 -2.52
C GLN A 197 -8.86 -30.38 -2.57
N SER A 198 -7.61 -30.29 -3.02
CA SER A 198 -6.66 -31.41 -3.03
C SER A 198 -6.15 -31.72 -1.62
N ASP A 199 -5.89 -30.69 -0.81
CA ASP A 199 -5.55 -30.86 0.60
C ASP A 199 -6.72 -31.45 1.39
N ILE A 200 -7.96 -31.00 1.11
CA ILE A 200 -9.19 -31.53 1.75
C ILE A 200 -9.34 -33.03 1.51
N PHE A 201 -9.07 -33.51 0.29
CA PHE A 201 -9.11 -34.94 -0.02
C PHE A 201 -8.05 -35.72 0.78
N SER A 202 -6.82 -35.21 0.82
CA SER A 202 -5.71 -35.84 1.54
C SER A 202 -6.00 -35.95 3.03
N LEU A 203 -6.57 -34.89 3.63
CA LEU A 203 -7.05 -34.90 5.02
C LEU A 203 -8.17 -35.92 5.25
N GLY A 204 -9.07 -36.09 4.28
CA GLY A 204 -10.19 -37.03 4.40
C GLY A 204 -9.70 -38.47 4.59
N LEU A 205 -8.64 -38.84 3.87
CA LEU A 205 -7.98 -40.14 4.04
C LEU A 205 -7.29 -40.27 5.40
N ILE A 206 -6.57 -39.24 5.84
CA ILE A 206 -5.90 -39.23 7.16
C ILE A 206 -6.93 -39.38 8.29
N PHE A 207 -8.03 -38.62 8.26
CA PHE A 207 -9.06 -38.71 9.29
C PHE A 207 -9.82 -40.03 9.23
N TYR A 208 -10.05 -40.60 8.05
CA TYR A 208 -10.60 -41.95 7.94
C TYR A 208 -9.76 -42.98 8.71
N GLU A 209 -8.42 -42.96 8.56
CA GLU A 209 -7.54 -43.88 9.29
C GLU A 209 -7.60 -43.68 10.81
N ILE A 210 -7.73 -42.42 11.26
CA ILE A 210 -7.83 -42.06 12.69
C ILE A 210 -9.15 -42.54 13.29
N PHE A 211 -10.27 -42.30 12.60
CA PHE A 211 -11.60 -42.64 13.11
C PHE A 211 -11.90 -44.13 13.03
N THR A 212 -11.46 -44.82 11.97
CA THR A 212 -11.68 -46.26 11.79
C THR A 212 -10.59 -47.14 12.39
N CYS A 213 -9.44 -46.56 12.77
CA CYS A 213 -8.27 -47.32 13.21
C CYS A 213 -7.83 -48.38 12.19
N THR A 214 -8.04 -48.09 10.90
CA THR A 214 -7.70 -48.98 9.79
C THR A 214 -6.76 -48.25 8.82
N ASN A 215 -5.59 -48.83 8.53
CA ASN A 215 -4.65 -48.25 7.55
C ASN A 215 -5.16 -48.43 6.11
N ILE A 216 -5.04 -47.39 5.30
CA ILE A 216 -5.44 -47.41 3.89
C ILE A 216 -4.34 -48.08 3.07
N ILE A 217 -4.66 -49.27 2.53
CA ILE A 217 -3.79 -50.00 1.59
C ILE A 217 -4.19 -49.71 0.14
N THR A 218 -5.50 -49.56 -0.14
CA THR A 218 -6.06 -49.20 -1.46
C THR A 218 -7.33 -48.35 -1.33
N ARG A 219 -7.58 -47.43 -2.28
CA ARG A 219 -8.72 -46.48 -2.25
C ARG A 219 -10.10 -47.14 -2.30
N GLU A 220 -10.18 -48.37 -2.81
CA GLU A 220 -11.44 -49.11 -3.00
C GLU A 220 -12.03 -49.69 -1.69
N THR A 221 -11.37 -49.47 -0.55
CA THR A 221 -11.68 -50.16 0.72
C THR A 221 -12.22 -49.26 1.84
N MET A 222 -12.62 -48.01 1.55
CA MET A 222 -13.17 -47.10 2.56
C MET A 222 -14.58 -47.51 3.00
N ASP A 223 -14.69 -48.18 4.16
CA ASP A 223 -15.96 -48.49 4.81
C ASP A 223 -16.17 -47.57 6.03
N VAL A 224 -17.11 -46.64 5.89
CA VAL A 224 -17.48 -45.66 6.93
C VAL A 224 -18.75 -46.06 7.69
N SER A 225 -19.33 -47.24 7.43
CA SER A 225 -20.62 -47.66 7.99
C SER A 225 -20.61 -47.85 9.51
N GLY A 226 -19.43 -48.08 10.10
CA GLY A 226 -19.24 -48.23 11.55
C GLY A 226 -19.08 -46.92 12.33
N LEU A 227 -19.09 -45.76 11.65
CA LEU A 227 -18.87 -44.45 12.27
C LEU A 227 -20.20 -43.71 12.55
N PRO A 228 -20.23 -42.75 13.48
CA PRO A 228 -21.38 -41.86 13.66
C PRO A 228 -21.77 -41.15 12.36
N VAL A 229 -23.08 -40.95 12.16
CA VAL A 229 -23.64 -40.38 10.91
C VAL A 229 -23.04 -39.00 10.58
N GLY A 230 -22.73 -38.19 11.60
CA GLY A 230 -22.10 -36.88 11.42
C GLY A 230 -20.73 -36.97 10.75
N ILE A 231 -19.81 -37.74 11.34
CA ILE A 231 -18.46 -37.92 10.77
C ILE A 231 -18.49 -38.72 9.46
N GLN A 232 -19.45 -39.65 9.30
CA GLN A 232 -19.65 -40.38 8.04
C GLN A 232 -19.90 -39.41 6.89
N ASN A 233 -20.81 -38.46 7.06
CA ASN A 233 -21.14 -37.48 6.03
C ASN A 233 -19.94 -36.57 5.71
N ILE A 234 -19.17 -36.18 6.73
CA ILE A 234 -17.99 -35.34 6.56
C ILE A 234 -16.91 -36.08 5.74
N LEU A 235 -16.54 -37.30 6.16
CA LEU A 235 -15.50 -38.08 5.48
C LEU A 235 -15.88 -38.41 4.02
N VAL A 236 -17.13 -38.83 3.77
CA VAL A 236 -17.62 -39.13 2.43
C VAL A 236 -17.56 -37.90 1.51
N LYS A 237 -17.87 -36.71 2.04
CA LYS A 237 -17.80 -35.46 1.25
C LYS A 237 -16.34 -35.03 1.02
N MET A 238 -15.43 -35.23 1.98
CA MET A 238 -14.01 -34.91 1.81
C MET A 238 -13.33 -35.77 0.73
N THR A 239 -13.68 -37.05 0.63
CA THR A 239 -13.00 -38.03 -0.24
C THR A 239 -13.71 -38.29 -1.58
N GLN A 240 -14.54 -37.35 -2.08
CA GLN A 240 -15.14 -37.48 -3.41
C GLN A 240 -14.07 -37.43 -4.51
N GLU A 241 -14.22 -38.22 -5.58
CA GLU A 241 -13.27 -38.23 -6.69
C GLU A 241 -13.26 -36.89 -7.45
N GLU A 242 -14.43 -36.33 -7.75
CA GLU A 242 -14.58 -35.04 -8.43
C GLU A 242 -14.46 -33.87 -7.44
N PRO A 243 -13.55 -32.89 -7.66
CA PRO A 243 -13.33 -31.77 -6.73
C PRO A 243 -14.59 -30.94 -6.44
N ILE A 244 -15.46 -30.74 -7.45
CA ILE A 244 -16.70 -29.97 -7.31
C ILE A 244 -17.71 -30.57 -6.32
N LEU A 245 -17.59 -31.86 -6.02
CA LEU A 245 -18.44 -32.57 -5.06
C LEU A 245 -17.87 -32.54 -3.64
N ARG A 246 -16.63 -32.06 -3.46
CA ARG A 246 -16.01 -31.86 -2.14
C ARG A 246 -16.47 -30.54 -1.52
N TYR A 247 -16.03 -30.29 -0.28
CA TYR A 247 -16.15 -28.97 0.33
C TYR A 247 -15.46 -27.91 -0.54
N ALA A 248 -16.15 -26.79 -0.80
CA ALA A 248 -15.60 -25.73 -1.64
C ALA A 248 -14.39 -25.04 -0.96
N SER A 249 -14.40 -25.00 0.37
CA SER A 249 -13.32 -24.44 1.19
C SER A 249 -13.18 -25.19 2.52
N ILE A 250 -12.00 -25.10 3.13
CA ILE A 250 -11.71 -25.66 4.45
C ILE A 250 -12.56 -25.00 5.57
N THR A 251 -12.98 -23.75 5.40
CA THR A 251 -13.88 -23.06 6.34
C THR A 251 -15.28 -23.69 6.35
N GLU A 252 -15.76 -24.22 5.21
CA GLU A 252 -17.03 -24.96 5.16
C GLU A 252 -16.92 -26.28 5.93
N LEU A 253 -15.80 -27.01 5.74
CA LEU A 253 -15.51 -28.23 6.50
C LEU A 253 -15.46 -27.96 8.01
N LYS A 254 -14.78 -26.87 8.42
CA LYS A 254 -14.65 -26.49 9.83
C LYS A 254 -16.00 -26.33 10.53
N ARG A 255 -16.97 -25.68 9.87
CA ARG A 255 -18.33 -25.51 10.42
C ARG A 255 -19.03 -26.83 10.70
N ASP A 256 -18.91 -27.80 9.79
CA ASP A 256 -19.52 -29.13 9.97
C ASP A 256 -18.84 -29.92 11.10
N VAL A 257 -17.51 -29.80 11.24
CA VAL A 257 -16.74 -30.42 12.34
C VAL A 257 -17.06 -29.77 13.68
N GLU A 258 -17.15 -28.44 13.76
CA GLU A 258 -17.55 -27.71 14.96
C GLU A 258 -18.97 -28.06 15.39
N LYS A 259 -19.88 -28.25 14.42
CA LYS A 259 -21.24 -28.72 14.68
C LYS A 259 -21.23 -30.12 15.30
N GLU A 260 -20.47 -31.06 14.77
CA GLU A 260 -20.35 -32.41 15.34
C GLU A 260 -19.72 -32.38 16.74
N ARG A 261 -18.68 -31.55 16.94
CA ARG A 261 -18.03 -31.37 18.24
C ARG A 261 -18.99 -30.79 19.28
N SER A 262 -19.80 -29.80 18.91
CA SER A 262 -20.80 -29.22 19.82
C SER A 262 -21.86 -30.25 20.26
N LEU A 263 -22.25 -31.19 19.39
CA LEU A 263 -23.17 -32.28 19.75
C LEU A 263 -22.56 -33.24 20.79
N VAL A 264 -21.25 -33.48 20.74
CA VAL A 264 -20.53 -34.32 21.71
C VAL A 264 -20.31 -33.60 23.05
N ILE A 265 -20.02 -32.29 23.04
CA ILE A 265 -19.85 -31.51 24.29
C ILE A 265 -21.18 -31.34 25.02
N GLN A 266 -22.31 -31.27 24.31
CA GLN A 266 -23.64 -31.21 24.91
C GLN A 266 -24.04 -32.45 25.74
N GLU A 267 -23.31 -33.58 25.65
CA GLU A 267 -23.50 -34.70 26.59
C GLU A 267 -22.94 -34.40 28.00
N LYS A 268 -22.01 -33.44 28.13
CA LYS A 268 -21.51 -32.93 29.43
C LYS A 268 -22.42 -31.82 29.94
N TYR A 269 -22.65 -31.78 31.25
CA TYR A 269 -23.58 -30.82 31.86
C TYR A 269 -23.08 -30.19 33.15
N ILE A 270 -23.55 -28.98 33.45
CA ILE A 270 -23.38 -28.29 34.73
C ILE A 270 -24.67 -28.44 35.54
N SER A 271 -24.52 -28.71 36.83
CA SER A 271 -25.64 -28.76 37.77
C SER A 271 -25.92 -27.40 38.40
N LEU A 272 -27.17 -26.95 38.33
CA LEU A 272 -27.66 -25.73 38.98
C LEU A 272 -28.66 -26.05 40.10
N GLY A 273 -28.34 -25.64 41.32
CA GLY A 273 -29.32 -25.48 42.40
C GLY A 273 -30.00 -24.12 42.34
N PHE A 274 -31.09 -23.91 43.07
CA PHE A 274 -31.71 -22.59 43.23
C PHE A 274 -32.28 -22.42 44.64
N THR A 275 -32.32 -21.17 45.11
CA THR A 275 -32.83 -20.82 46.45
C THR A 275 -34.34 -20.56 46.44
N ASN A 276 -34.99 -20.68 47.61
CA ASN A 276 -36.43 -20.34 47.75
C ASN A 276 -36.74 -18.89 47.35
N PHE A 277 -35.77 -17.99 47.48
CA PHE A 277 -35.91 -16.59 47.03
C PHE A 277 -36.16 -16.47 45.52
N VAL A 278 -35.56 -17.37 44.73
CA VAL A 278 -35.79 -17.44 43.28
C VAL A 278 -37.22 -17.90 42.98
N THR A 279 -37.72 -18.90 43.72
CA THR A 279 -39.10 -19.40 43.60
C THR A 279 -40.11 -18.27 43.88
N THR A 280 -39.94 -17.54 44.99
CA THR A 280 -40.78 -16.40 45.32
C THR A 280 -40.71 -15.29 44.27
N LYS A 281 -39.52 -15.00 43.73
CA LYS A 281 -39.36 -14.00 42.66
C LYS A 281 -40.05 -14.40 41.36
N LEU A 282 -39.95 -15.66 40.95
CA LEU A 282 -40.64 -16.16 39.75
C LEU A 282 -42.16 -16.02 39.90
N ALA A 283 -42.70 -16.37 41.08
CA ALA A 283 -44.14 -16.28 41.37
C ALA A 283 -44.62 -14.82 41.37
N ASN A 284 -43.91 -13.93 42.07
CA ASN A 284 -44.27 -12.51 42.16
C ASN A 284 -44.23 -11.78 40.81
N ASN A 285 -43.43 -12.26 39.86
CA ASN A 285 -43.34 -11.69 38.51
C ASN A 285 -44.20 -12.47 37.48
N GLY A 286 -45.05 -13.40 37.93
CA GLY A 286 -45.99 -14.12 37.08
C GLY A 286 -45.39 -15.18 36.16
N TYR A 287 -44.14 -15.59 36.38
CA TYR A 287 -43.48 -16.66 35.59
C TYR A 287 -43.88 -18.06 36.04
N ILE A 288 -44.38 -18.20 37.28
CA ILE A 288 -45.02 -19.41 37.80
C ILE A 288 -46.30 -19.00 38.55
N GLU A 289 -47.31 -19.86 38.54
CA GLU A 289 -48.64 -19.54 39.09
C GLU A 289 -48.66 -19.45 40.62
N LYS A 290 -47.75 -20.16 41.30
CA LYS A 290 -47.64 -20.23 42.76
C LYS A 290 -46.18 -20.38 43.18
N ASP A 291 -45.84 -19.94 44.39
CA ASP A 291 -44.52 -20.10 45.01
C ASP A 291 -44.29 -21.57 45.41
N GLU A 292 -44.10 -22.43 44.40
CA GLU A 292 -43.89 -23.86 44.53
C GLU A 292 -42.58 -24.27 43.83
N THR A 293 -41.72 -24.99 44.53
CA THR A 293 -40.39 -25.41 44.05
C THR A 293 -40.46 -26.28 42.79
N SER A 294 -41.50 -27.10 42.63
CA SER A 294 -41.74 -27.92 41.44
C SER A 294 -42.02 -27.09 40.18
N LEU A 295 -42.79 -26.00 40.33
CA LEU A 295 -43.09 -25.07 39.25
C LEU A 295 -41.85 -24.26 38.86
N ALA A 296 -41.09 -23.78 39.85
CA ALA A 296 -39.82 -23.10 39.61
C ALA A 296 -38.78 -23.99 38.93
N LEU A 297 -38.70 -25.28 39.30
CA LEU A 297 -37.82 -26.25 38.66
C LEU A 297 -38.15 -26.38 37.16
N THR A 298 -39.43 -26.53 36.83
CA THR A 298 -39.88 -26.63 35.43
C THR A 298 -39.55 -25.36 34.65
N ALA A 299 -39.85 -24.19 35.21
CA ALA A 299 -39.60 -22.90 34.57
C ALA A 299 -38.11 -22.64 34.32
N LEU A 300 -37.24 -22.94 35.30
CA LEU A 300 -35.79 -22.79 35.15
C LEU A 300 -35.19 -23.81 34.18
N THR A 301 -35.72 -25.03 34.14
CA THR A 301 -35.28 -26.05 33.17
C THR A 301 -35.61 -25.63 31.74
N GLU A 302 -36.78 -25.04 31.51
CA GLU A 302 -37.15 -24.47 30.21
C GLU A 302 -36.28 -23.24 29.88
N GLU A 303 -36.02 -22.38 30.87
CA GLU A 303 -35.25 -21.16 30.71
C GLU A 303 -33.81 -21.39 30.20
N TYR A 304 -33.16 -22.44 30.72
CA TYR A 304 -31.78 -22.79 30.36
C TYR A 304 -31.70 -23.91 29.31
N SER A 305 -32.78 -24.19 28.60
CA SER A 305 -32.76 -25.17 27.51
C SER A 305 -32.11 -24.58 26.24
N GLY A 306 -30.93 -25.06 25.87
CA GLY A 306 -30.14 -24.57 24.73
C GLY A 306 -28.92 -23.74 25.17
N ASN A 307 -28.37 -22.92 24.26
CA ASN A 307 -27.13 -22.18 24.52
C ASN A 307 -27.34 -21.12 25.61
N CYS A 308 -26.50 -21.17 26.64
CA CYS A 308 -26.52 -20.25 27.77
C CYS A 308 -25.18 -19.52 27.84
N TYR A 309 -25.19 -18.29 28.37
CA TYR A 309 -24.00 -17.44 28.39
C TYR A 309 -23.72 -16.97 29.82
N MET A 310 -22.46 -16.78 30.19
CA MET A 310 -22.06 -16.42 31.55
C MET A 310 -21.03 -15.29 31.58
N TRP A 311 -21.13 -14.41 32.58
CA TRP A 311 -20.18 -13.31 32.80
C TRP A 311 -19.91 -13.06 34.29
N PRO A 312 -18.72 -12.56 34.67
CA PRO A 312 -18.44 -12.18 36.06
C PRO A 312 -19.31 -10.99 36.51
N SER A 313 -20.00 -11.12 37.63
CA SER A 313 -20.75 -9.99 38.22
C SER A 313 -19.83 -9.18 39.14
N LYS A 314 -19.69 -7.89 38.86
CA LYS A 314 -18.86 -6.94 39.62
C LYS A 314 -19.72 -6.01 40.46
N ASN A 315 -19.22 -5.64 41.64
CA ASN A 315 -19.90 -4.66 42.49
C ASN A 315 -19.93 -3.30 41.79
N ARG A 316 -21.09 -2.65 41.77
CA ARG A 316 -21.31 -1.38 41.05
C ARG A 316 -20.52 -0.20 41.61
N ASP A 317 -20.17 -0.24 42.90
CA ASP A 317 -19.49 0.88 43.56
C ASP A 317 -17.97 0.72 43.56
N THR A 318 -17.46 -0.52 43.52
CA THR A 318 -16.02 -0.82 43.61
C THR A 318 -15.41 -1.41 42.34
N GLY A 319 -16.23 -1.94 41.41
CA GLY A 319 -15.77 -2.60 40.18
C GLY A 319 -15.06 -3.95 40.40
N VAL A 320 -15.00 -4.43 41.65
CA VAL A 320 -14.31 -5.67 42.02
C VAL A 320 -15.24 -6.88 41.87
N PHE A 321 -14.68 -8.00 41.43
CA PHE A 321 -15.37 -9.30 41.37
C PHE A 321 -15.50 -9.91 42.77
N GLU A 322 -16.72 -10.19 43.22
CA GLU A 322 -17.03 -10.69 44.57
C GLU A 322 -17.46 -12.18 44.59
N GLY A 323 -17.08 -12.95 43.57
CA GLY A 323 -17.37 -14.39 43.51
C GLY A 323 -18.81 -14.72 43.13
N THR A 324 -19.46 -13.87 42.31
CA THR A 324 -20.80 -14.09 41.77
C THR A 324 -20.79 -13.94 40.25
N PHE A 325 -21.56 -14.76 39.55
CA PHE A 325 -21.65 -14.76 38.09
C PHE A 325 -23.07 -14.43 37.62
N GLU A 326 -23.19 -13.82 36.44
CA GLU A 326 -24.45 -13.63 35.75
C GLU A 326 -24.61 -14.70 34.68
N LEU A 327 -25.67 -15.49 34.76
CA LEU A 327 -26.09 -16.47 33.76
C LEU A 327 -27.26 -15.91 32.95
N TYR A 328 -27.04 -15.75 31.64
CA TYR A 328 -28.00 -15.20 30.70
C TYR A 328 -28.85 -16.31 30.09
N GLY A 329 -30.07 -16.48 30.62
CA GLY A 329 -31.08 -17.39 30.10
C GLY A 329 -31.81 -16.82 28.88
N LYS A 330 -32.91 -17.47 28.45
CA LYS A 330 -33.73 -17.00 27.30
C LYS A 330 -34.42 -15.66 27.54
N ARG A 331 -34.92 -15.43 28.74
CA ARG A 331 -35.85 -14.36 29.13
C ARG A 331 -35.31 -13.48 30.26
N PHE A 332 -34.43 -13.99 31.13
CA PHE A 332 -33.90 -13.22 32.25
C PHE A 332 -32.46 -13.59 32.63
N ILE A 333 -31.86 -12.75 33.49
CA ILE A 333 -30.51 -12.93 34.03
C ILE A 333 -30.61 -13.59 35.40
N SER A 334 -29.76 -14.58 35.64
CA SER A 334 -29.71 -15.33 36.90
C SER A 334 -28.37 -15.12 37.58
N ILE A 335 -28.39 -14.75 38.86
CA ILE A 335 -27.17 -14.52 39.63
C ILE A 335 -26.78 -15.84 40.29
N LEU A 336 -25.61 -16.33 39.91
CA LEU A 336 -25.00 -17.56 40.39
C LEU A 336 -23.94 -17.28 41.45
N LYS A 337 -23.80 -18.23 42.37
CA LYS A 337 -22.66 -18.32 43.29
C LYS A 337 -22.26 -19.79 43.41
N TYR A 338 -21.00 -20.07 43.74
CA TYR A 338 -20.61 -21.42 44.14
C TYR A 338 -21.46 -21.90 45.31
N ASP A 339 -21.96 -23.13 45.24
CA ASP A 339 -22.78 -23.70 46.30
C ASP A 339 -21.94 -23.83 47.60
N GLN A 340 -22.52 -23.40 48.73
CA GLN A 340 -21.82 -23.39 50.01
C GLN A 340 -21.53 -24.78 50.57
N ARG A 341 -22.27 -25.80 50.13
CA ARG A 341 -22.12 -27.20 50.58
C ARG A 341 -21.30 -28.03 49.60
N ASP A 342 -21.26 -27.64 48.33
CA ASP A 342 -20.56 -28.35 47.25
C ASP A 342 -20.03 -27.37 46.20
N SER A 343 -18.79 -26.91 46.36
CA SER A 343 -18.20 -25.88 45.50
C SER A 343 -18.05 -26.29 44.03
N SER A 344 -18.25 -27.57 43.69
CA SER A 344 -18.27 -28.04 42.30
C SER A 344 -19.60 -27.76 41.58
N ARG A 345 -20.53 -27.03 42.22
CA ARG A 345 -21.84 -26.66 41.66
C ARG A 345 -22.12 -25.17 41.81
N PHE A 346 -22.98 -24.65 40.94
CA PHE A 346 -23.53 -23.31 41.10
C PHE A 346 -24.93 -23.35 41.73
N THR A 347 -25.23 -22.34 42.53
CA THR A 347 -26.57 -22.06 43.05
C THR A 347 -27.07 -20.73 42.51
N VAL A 348 -28.28 -20.72 41.93
CA VAL A 348 -29.00 -19.49 41.59
C VAL A 348 -29.52 -18.85 42.87
N ILE A 349 -28.94 -17.71 43.23
CA ILE A 349 -29.29 -16.96 44.45
C ILE A 349 -30.34 -15.88 44.20
N SER A 350 -30.46 -15.38 42.97
CA SER A 350 -31.42 -14.35 42.59
C SER A 350 -31.62 -14.34 41.07
N ILE A 351 -32.70 -13.72 40.60
CA ILE A 351 -32.98 -13.47 39.18
C ILE A 351 -33.32 -11.99 38.95
N ALA A 352 -33.02 -11.48 37.76
CA ALA A 352 -33.26 -10.12 37.33
C ALA A 352 -33.89 -10.09 35.92
N PHE A 353 -35.04 -9.43 35.80
CA PHE A 353 -35.75 -9.24 34.54
C PHE A 353 -35.23 -7.98 33.84
N VAL A 354 -34.78 -8.13 32.59
CA VAL A 354 -34.24 -7.04 31.75
C VAL A 354 -34.96 -7.03 30.40
N SER A 355 -34.83 -5.94 29.64
CA SER A 355 -35.35 -5.89 28.27
C SER A 355 -34.62 -6.90 27.37
N ALA A 356 -35.32 -7.38 26.32
CA ALA A 356 -34.77 -8.33 25.36
C ALA A 356 -33.51 -7.80 24.67
N ASP A 357 -33.48 -6.52 24.30
CA ASP A 357 -32.30 -5.87 23.69
C ASP A 357 -31.09 -5.91 24.61
N ARG A 358 -31.28 -5.59 25.89
CA ARG A 358 -30.19 -5.61 26.88
C ARG A 358 -29.66 -7.03 27.10
N LEU A 359 -30.56 -8.02 27.11
CA LEU A 359 -30.18 -9.42 27.26
C LEU A 359 -29.37 -9.93 26.04
N MET A 360 -29.77 -9.54 24.82
CA MET A 360 -29.06 -9.87 23.59
C MET A 360 -27.65 -9.28 23.58
N THR A 361 -27.52 -7.97 23.86
CA THR A 361 -26.21 -7.30 23.92
C THR A 361 -25.28 -7.93 24.97
N GLN A 362 -25.81 -8.35 26.12
CA GLN A 362 -25.01 -9.02 27.14
C GLN A 362 -24.58 -10.43 26.72
N LYS A 363 -25.40 -11.16 25.97
CA LYS A 363 -25.05 -12.49 25.44
C LYS A 363 -23.93 -12.44 24.40
N GLU A 364 -23.94 -11.42 23.53
CA GLU A 364 -22.88 -11.22 22.52
C GLU A 364 -21.50 -11.01 23.14
N LEU A 365 -21.47 -10.47 24.37
CA LEU A 365 -20.25 -10.17 25.10
C LEU A 365 -19.82 -11.31 26.03
N ALA A 366 -20.74 -12.19 26.38
CA ALA A 366 -20.56 -13.16 27.46
C ALA A 366 -20.00 -14.49 26.95
N TYR A 367 -19.32 -15.22 27.84
CA TYR A 367 -18.79 -16.55 27.54
C TYR A 367 -19.94 -17.53 27.27
N GLU A 368 -20.00 -18.08 26.07
CA GLU A 368 -20.98 -19.12 25.72
C GLU A 368 -20.59 -20.43 26.41
N ILE A 369 -21.46 -20.93 27.28
CA ILE A 369 -21.22 -22.17 28.02
C ILE A 369 -21.37 -23.35 27.04
N PRO A 370 -20.32 -24.14 26.81
CA PRO A 370 -20.39 -25.24 25.84
C PRO A 370 -21.09 -26.49 26.39
N TYR A 371 -21.44 -26.49 27.68
CA TYR A 371 -22.03 -27.59 28.43
C TYR A 371 -23.56 -27.42 28.61
N GLY A 372 -24.31 -28.53 28.65
CA GLY A 372 -25.74 -28.49 28.96
C GLY A 372 -26.03 -28.06 30.41
N ILE A 373 -27.19 -27.47 30.69
CA ILE A 373 -27.56 -27.05 32.05
C ILE A 373 -28.66 -27.96 32.61
N LYS A 374 -28.41 -28.58 33.77
CA LYS A 374 -29.42 -29.35 34.51
C LYS A 374 -29.75 -28.67 35.83
N VAL A 375 -31.01 -28.30 35.99
CA VAL A 375 -31.53 -27.72 37.24
C VAL A 375 -32.08 -28.85 38.10
N GLY A 376 -31.77 -28.89 39.39
CA GLY A 376 -32.24 -29.96 40.28
C GLY A 376 -32.17 -29.66 41.77
N SER A 377 -32.95 -30.39 42.57
CA SER A 377 -32.80 -30.39 44.03
C SER A 377 -31.74 -31.43 44.44
N ALA A 378 -30.89 -31.06 45.38
CA ALA A 378 -29.68 -31.80 45.72
C ALA A 378 -29.99 -33.23 46.21
N THR A 379 -29.83 -34.26 45.37
CA THR A 379 -29.04 -35.49 45.66
C THR A 379 -29.06 -36.58 44.57
N ARG A 380 -27.84 -37.02 44.21
CA ARG A 380 -27.29 -38.39 44.00
C ARG A 380 -26.83 -38.82 42.60
N VAL A 381 -25.58 -39.32 42.63
CA VAL A 381 -24.70 -39.92 41.60
C VAL A 381 -23.99 -38.91 40.68
N LYS A 382 -22.69 -38.68 40.92
CA LYS A 382 -21.76 -38.10 39.94
C LYS A 382 -21.82 -38.97 38.69
N TYR A 383 -22.40 -38.45 37.61
CA TYR A 383 -22.20 -39.07 36.30
C TYR A 383 -20.82 -38.65 35.78
N LYS A 384 -20.16 -39.50 34.99
CA LYS A 384 -18.86 -39.18 34.34
C LYS A 384 -18.86 -37.87 33.53
N ALA A 385 -20.04 -37.30 33.25
CA ALA A 385 -20.25 -36.14 32.39
C ALA A 385 -20.63 -34.84 33.14
N GLU A 386 -20.70 -34.81 34.48
CA GLU A 386 -20.94 -33.57 35.25
C GLU A 386 -19.65 -32.73 35.31
N MET A 387 -19.70 -31.47 34.85
CA MET A 387 -18.57 -30.53 34.88
C MET A 387 -18.51 -29.78 36.21
N ASP A 388 -17.29 -29.58 36.71
CA ASP A 388 -17.04 -28.83 37.94
C ASP A 388 -17.25 -27.33 37.70
N ALA A 389 -18.12 -26.71 38.50
CA ALA A 389 -18.41 -25.27 38.43
C ALA A 389 -17.16 -24.38 38.54
N GLN A 390 -16.11 -24.81 39.27
CA GLN A 390 -14.88 -24.03 39.40
C GLN A 390 -14.11 -23.93 38.08
N ILE A 391 -14.10 -25.01 37.29
CA ILE A 391 -13.46 -25.02 35.96
C ILE A 391 -14.17 -24.00 35.06
N VAL A 392 -15.49 -24.08 34.99
CA VAL A 392 -16.30 -23.16 34.17
C VAL A 392 -16.15 -21.72 34.66
N GLY A 393 -16.08 -21.49 35.97
CA GLY A 393 -15.85 -20.15 36.52
C GLY A 393 -14.49 -19.56 36.14
N ASN A 394 -13.43 -20.38 36.09
CA ASN A 394 -12.11 -19.95 35.64
C ASN A 394 -12.09 -19.64 34.14
N GLU A 395 -12.72 -20.47 33.31
CA GLU A 395 -12.88 -20.23 31.86
C GLU A 395 -13.55 -18.88 31.58
N VAL A 396 -14.58 -18.52 32.35
CA VAL A 396 -15.27 -17.23 32.23
C VAL A 396 -14.38 -16.04 32.63
N LEU A 397 -13.57 -16.17 33.68
CA LEU A 397 -12.65 -15.13 34.13
C LEU A 397 -11.50 -14.91 33.12
N GLU A 398 -10.99 -15.99 32.54
CA GLU A 398 -9.97 -15.93 31.49
C GLU A 398 -10.52 -15.28 30.22
N HIS A 399 -11.75 -15.62 29.83
CA HIS A 399 -12.44 -14.99 28.71
C HIS A 399 -12.63 -13.47 28.92
N GLU A 400 -12.98 -13.02 30.13
CA GLU A 400 -13.06 -11.60 30.46
C GLU A 400 -11.69 -10.90 30.32
N SER A 401 -10.62 -11.51 30.84
CA SER A 401 -9.27 -10.94 30.75
C SER A 401 -8.83 -10.77 29.29
N ASN A 402 -9.07 -11.80 28.46
CA ASN A 402 -8.74 -11.76 27.04
C ASN A 402 -9.60 -10.74 26.28
N TYR A 403 -10.90 -10.65 26.60
CA TYR A 403 -11.81 -9.67 25.99
C TYR A 403 -11.41 -8.23 26.35
N ILE A 404 -11.03 -7.95 27.60
CA ILE A 404 -10.59 -6.61 28.02
C ILE A 404 -9.28 -6.23 27.31
N SER A 405 -8.29 -7.13 27.26
CA SER A 405 -7.03 -6.89 26.57
C SER A 405 -7.23 -6.63 25.06
N GLN A 406 -8.09 -7.43 24.41
CA GLN A 406 -8.41 -7.22 22.99
C GLN A 406 -9.22 -5.95 22.76
N ARG A 407 -10.12 -5.57 23.68
CA ARG A 407 -10.97 -4.38 23.54
C ARG A 407 -10.19 -3.09 23.69
N ASP A 408 -9.22 -3.02 24.59
CA ASP A 408 -8.44 -1.80 24.77
C ASP A 408 -7.53 -1.54 23.56
N ASP A 409 -6.95 -2.60 22.97
CA ASP A 409 -6.21 -2.54 21.70
C ASP A 409 -7.13 -2.20 20.51
N ASP A 410 -8.28 -2.85 20.39
CA ASP A 410 -9.25 -2.62 19.31
C ASP A 410 -9.89 -1.23 19.38
N MET A 411 -10.14 -0.71 20.58
CA MET A 411 -10.80 0.58 20.77
C MET A 411 -9.83 1.74 20.48
N HIS A 412 -8.54 1.60 20.83
CA HIS A 412 -7.51 2.58 20.45
C HIS A 412 -7.25 2.56 18.94
N GLN A 413 -7.14 1.37 18.35
CA GLN A 413 -6.99 1.20 16.89
C GLN A 413 -8.22 1.73 16.13
N LYS A 414 -9.44 1.46 16.59
CA LYS A 414 -10.68 1.99 15.98
C LYS A 414 -10.82 3.50 16.15
N ASP A 415 -10.35 4.11 17.24
CA ASP A 415 -10.41 5.56 17.45
C ASP A 415 -9.44 6.31 16.50
N ILE A 416 -8.18 5.86 16.41
CA ILE A 416 -7.18 6.51 15.54
C ILE A 416 -7.52 6.30 14.05
N THR A 417 -7.80 5.06 13.63
CA THR A 417 -8.18 4.78 12.23
C THR A 417 -9.52 5.40 11.85
N GLY A 418 -10.46 5.44 12.79
CA GLY A 418 -11.74 6.14 12.63
C GLY A 418 -11.53 7.62 12.35
N LYS A 419 -10.74 8.31 13.17
CA LYS A 419 -10.40 9.72 12.97
C LYS A 419 -9.75 9.99 11.61
N TRP A 420 -8.73 9.22 11.22
CA TRP A 420 -8.07 9.43 9.92
C TRP A 420 -8.98 9.13 8.73
N LYS A 421 -9.87 8.14 8.85
CA LYS A 421 -10.89 7.86 7.84
C LYS A 421 -11.88 9.02 7.73
N ASP A 422 -12.36 9.54 8.86
CA ASP A 422 -13.29 10.67 8.90
C ASP A 422 -12.64 11.95 8.31
N ILE A 423 -11.33 12.17 8.54
CA ILE A 423 -10.56 13.25 7.90
C ILE A 423 -10.58 13.11 6.37
N LEU A 424 -10.29 11.91 5.83
CA LEU A 424 -10.32 11.67 4.38
C LEU A 424 -11.72 11.85 3.77
N GLU A 425 -12.78 11.48 4.50
CA GLU A 425 -14.16 11.69 4.05
C GLU A 425 -14.54 13.18 4.08
N LEU A 426 -14.05 13.95 5.08
CA LEU A 426 -14.21 15.41 5.12
C LEU A 426 -13.47 16.09 3.96
N GLU A 427 -12.22 15.72 3.67
CA GLU A 427 -11.47 16.24 2.52
C GLU A 427 -12.17 15.93 1.20
N LYS A 428 -12.67 14.70 1.04
CA LYS A 428 -13.44 14.31 -0.14
C LYS A 428 -14.72 15.13 -0.29
N LYS A 429 -15.42 15.39 0.81
CA LYS A 429 -16.66 16.19 0.82
C LYS A 429 -16.36 17.66 0.51
N GLN A 430 -15.32 18.22 1.11
CA GLN A 430 -14.88 19.57 0.80
C GLN A 430 -14.60 19.75 -0.68
N LEU A 431 -13.86 18.82 -1.30
CA LEU A 431 -13.59 18.85 -2.75
C LEU A 431 -14.88 18.82 -3.59
N SER A 432 -15.90 18.10 -3.14
CA SER A 432 -17.20 18.08 -3.82
C SER A 432 -17.96 19.40 -3.69
N GLU A 433 -17.78 20.14 -2.58
CA GLU A 433 -18.38 21.45 -2.35
C GLU A 433 -17.58 22.61 -2.98
N GLU A 434 -16.27 22.45 -3.16
CA GLU A 434 -15.35 23.43 -3.79
C GLU A 434 -15.27 23.36 -5.31
N LYS A 435 -15.96 22.39 -5.92
CA LYS A 435 -16.00 22.26 -7.39
C LYS A 435 -16.75 23.47 -7.98
N SER A 436 -16.02 24.55 -8.24
CA SER A 436 -16.51 25.71 -8.99
C SER A 436 -16.80 25.29 -10.44
N THR A 437 -18.07 25.18 -10.79
CA THR A 437 -18.53 24.92 -12.16
C THR A 437 -18.98 26.22 -12.82
N LEU A 438 -18.52 26.45 -14.05
CA LEU A 438 -19.05 27.49 -14.93
C LEU A 438 -19.79 26.84 -16.09
N THR A 439 -20.78 27.55 -16.63
CA THR A 439 -21.46 27.11 -17.86
C THR A 439 -20.82 27.77 -19.08
N TYR A 440 -20.59 26.98 -20.12
CA TYR A 440 -20.02 27.44 -21.39
C TYR A 440 -20.93 27.14 -22.58
N LYS A 441 -20.78 27.93 -23.64
CA LYS A 441 -21.49 27.82 -24.92
C LYS A 441 -20.53 28.17 -26.08
N ASN A 442 -20.99 27.98 -27.31
CA ASN A 442 -20.28 28.38 -28.53
C ASN A 442 -18.86 27.78 -28.66
N LEU A 443 -18.72 26.49 -28.38
CA LEU A 443 -17.46 25.79 -28.55
C LEU A 443 -16.99 25.83 -30.01
N LYS A 444 -15.77 26.33 -30.24
CA LYS A 444 -15.03 26.26 -31.50
C LYS A 444 -13.70 25.57 -31.27
N ILE A 445 -13.29 24.75 -32.23
CA ILE A 445 -12.02 24.01 -32.17
C ILE A 445 -11.11 24.62 -33.23
N ASN A 446 -9.89 24.94 -32.84
CA ASN A 446 -8.85 25.41 -33.72
C ASN A 446 -7.79 24.30 -33.90
N GLU A 447 -7.78 23.69 -35.08
CA GLU A 447 -6.91 22.55 -35.39
C GLU A 447 -5.45 22.97 -35.63
N ASP A 448 -5.20 24.23 -36.02
CA ASP A 448 -3.85 24.71 -36.36
C ASP A 448 -2.97 24.94 -35.12
N ASP A 449 -3.57 25.31 -33.98
CA ASP A 449 -2.87 25.62 -32.72
C ASP A 449 -3.31 24.74 -31.54
N TYR A 450 -4.05 23.66 -31.82
CA TYR A 450 -4.57 22.69 -30.85
C TYR A 450 -5.26 23.38 -29.66
N SER A 451 -6.23 24.25 -29.95
CA SER A 451 -6.97 24.97 -28.91
C SER A 451 -8.49 24.92 -29.08
N ILE A 452 -9.21 25.17 -27.99
CA ILE A 452 -10.66 25.33 -27.97
C ILE A 452 -11.00 26.73 -27.48
N GLU A 453 -11.89 27.39 -28.20
CA GLU A 453 -12.52 28.65 -27.80
C GLU A 453 -13.94 28.39 -27.30
N ILE A 454 -14.29 28.97 -26.16
CA ILE A 454 -15.63 28.91 -25.57
C ILE A 454 -16.08 30.27 -25.04
N ASP A 455 -17.40 30.50 -25.05
CA ASP A 455 -18.03 31.62 -24.36
C ASP A 455 -18.55 31.15 -23.00
N ILE A 456 -18.13 31.80 -21.92
CA ILE A 456 -18.58 31.52 -20.54
C ILE A 456 -19.69 32.48 -20.11
N ASN A 457 -20.64 32.03 -19.30
CA ASN A 457 -21.76 32.89 -18.90
C ASN A 457 -21.37 33.87 -17.78
N THR A 458 -21.50 35.15 -18.12
CA THR A 458 -21.20 36.39 -17.38
C THR A 458 -21.80 36.49 -15.98
N ASN A 459 -20.93 36.58 -14.97
CA ASN A 459 -21.02 37.33 -13.69
C ASN A 459 -20.04 36.76 -12.63
N ARG A 460 -19.32 35.67 -12.96
CA ARG A 460 -18.57 34.84 -12.01
C ARG A 460 -17.19 34.41 -12.55
N GLU A 461 -16.60 35.17 -13.47
CA GLU A 461 -15.27 34.85 -14.05
C GLU A 461 -14.18 34.69 -12.96
N TYR A 462 -14.32 35.41 -11.84
CA TYR A 462 -13.43 35.31 -10.69
C TYR A 462 -13.65 34.06 -9.79
N GLU A 463 -14.72 33.28 -10.00
CA GLU A 463 -15.06 32.12 -9.14
C GLU A 463 -14.22 30.87 -9.42
N LEU A 464 -13.56 30.79 -10.58
CA LEU A 464 -12.72 29.63 -10.90
C LEU A 464 -11.36 29.64 -10.19
N ASN A 465 -10.88 30.77 -9.64
CA ASN A 465 -9.56 30.87 -8.97
C ASN A 465 -8.42 30.12 -9.73
N TYR A 466 -8.45 30.19 -11.06
CA TYR A 466 -7.61 29.39 -11.96
C TYR A 466 -6.15 29.86 -11.97
N THR A 467 -5.22 28.91 -12.03
CA THR A 467 -3.80 29.13 -12.30
C THR A 467 -3.41 28.47 -13.62
N SER A 468 -2.36 28.96 -14.30
CA SER A 468 -1.89 28.43 -15.59
C SER A 468 -1.53 26.94 -15.59
N ASP A 469 -1.41 26.32 -14.41
CA ASP A 469 -1.05 24.92 -14.22
C ASP A 469 -2.28 24.00 -14.08
N ASP A 470 -3.48 24.56 -13.93
CA ASP A 470 -4.69 23.79 -13.67
C ASP A 470 -5.24 23.18 -14.97
N VAL A 471 -5.58 21.89 -14.91
CA VAL A 471 -6.23 21.20 -16.03
C VAL A 471 -7.73 21.41 -15.91
N LEU A 472 -8.38 21.83 -16.99
CA LEU A 472 -9.83 22.01 -17.08
C LEU A 472 -10.50 20.74 -17.59
N GLN A 473 -11.69 20.46 -17.05
CA GLN A 473 -12.57 19.38 -17.49
C GLN A 473 -13.91 19.93 -17.97
N MET A 474 -14.46 19.34 -19.03
CA MET A 474 -15.72 19.76 -19.66
C MET A 474 -16.68 18.59 -19.84
N THR A 475 -17.97 18.87 -19.85
CA THR A 475 -19.03 17.85 -20.01
C THR A 475 -19.03 17.19 -21.40
N THR A 476 -19.35 15.89 -21.46
CA THR A 476 -19.41 15.12 -22.72
C THR A 476 -20.73 15.24 -23.47
N LYS A 477 -20.73 14.99 -24.78
CA LYS A 477 -21.94 14.99 -25.64
C LYS A 477 -22.99 13.95 -25.22
N LYS A 478 -22.54 12.78 -24.78
CA LYS A 478 -23.41 11.63 -24.45
C LYS A 478 -24.03 11.75 -23.06
N ASN A 479 -23.37 12.44 -22.12
CA ASN A 479 -23.84 12.59 -20.75
C ASN A 479 -23.35 13.91 -20.14
N ILE A 480 -24.30 14.80 -19.83
CA ILE A 480 -24.04 16.10 -19.19
C ILE A 480 -23.51 15.99 -17.75
N TYR A 481 -23.60 14.82 -17.13
CA TYR A 481 -23.03 14.54 -15.80
C TYR A 481 -21.64 13.90 -15.87
N HIS A 482 -21.10 13.66 -17.06
CA HIS A 482 -19.78 13.08 -17.26
C HIS A 482 -18.82 14.13 -17.81
N TYR A 483 -17.68 14.29 -17.17
CA TYR A 483 -16.64 15.26 -17.53
C TYR A 483 -15.43 14.53 -18.14
N ILE A 484 -14.76 15.18 -19.07
CA ILE A 484 -13.47 14.76 -19.63
C ILE A 484 -12.44 15.86 -19.43
N ASP A 485 -11.22 15.46 -19.09
CA ASP A 485 -10.08 16.39 -19.02
C ASP A 485 -9.79 16.90 -20.43
N VAL A 486 -9.74 18.21 -20.61
CA VAL A 486 -9.63 18.83 -21.93
C VAL A 486 -8.25 19.42 -22.16
N GLY A 487 -7.76 20.19 -21.18
CA GLY A 487 -6.57 21.00 -21.42
C GLY A 487 -6.33 22.09 -20.39
N ARG A 488 -5.38 22.97 -20.64
CA ARG A 488 -5.06 24.12 -19.75
C ARG A 488 -5.61 25.40 -20.36
N MET A 489 -6.21 26.28 -19.57
CA MET A 489 -6.60 27.60 -20.06
C MET A 489 -5.37 28.45 -20.38
N ARG A 490 -5.35 28.96 -21.61
CA ARG A 490 -4.36 29.87 -22.17
C ARG A 490 -4.70 31.32 -21.81
N GLU A 491 -5.95 31.72 -22.05
CA GLU A 491 -6.41 33.09 -21.84
C GLU A 491 -7.91 33.10 -21.48
N CYS A 492 -8.35 34.06 -20.67
CA CYS A 492 -9.75 34.35 -20.41
C CYS A 492 -9.96 35.86 -20.36
N SER A 493 -10.70 36.41 -21.33
CA SER A 493 -11.04 37.84 -21.38
C SER A 493 -12.42 38.08 -21.99
N ASN A 494 -13.18 39.03 -21.43
CA ASN A 494 -14.51 39.42 -21.92
C ASN A 494 -15.50 38.24 -22.14
N ASN A 495 -15.56 37.29 -21.20
CA ASN A 495 -16.38 36.07 -21.27
C ASN A 495 -16.00 35.08 -22.37
N HIS A 496 -14.81 35.23 -22.92
CA HIS A 496 -14.24 34.35 -23.89
C HIS A 496 -13.03 33.64 -23.28
N MET A 497 -13.00 32.32 -23.36
CA MET A 497 -11.94 31.49 -22.78
C MET A 497 -11.31 30.62 -23.88
N ILE A 498 -9.97 30.61 -23.90
CA ILE A 498 -9.16 29.82 -24.82
C ILE A 498 -8.43 28.75 -24.01
N ILE A 499 -8.53 27.49 -24.45
CA ILE A 499 -7.99 26.31 -23.77
C ILE A 499 -7.05 25.56 -24.71
N ASP A 500 -5.81 25.34 -24.28
CA ASP A 500 -4.84 24.47 -24.95
C ASP A 500 -5.21 23.01 -24.75
N LEU A 501 -5.51 22.29 -25.83
CA LEU A 501 -5.89 20.89 -25.77
C LEU A 501 -4.73 19.99 -25.37
N ASN A 502 -5.01 19.03 -24.51
CA ASN A 502 -4.10 17.92 -24.28
C ASN A 502 -4.07 17.00 -25.52
N PRO A 503 -2.89 16.55 -26.00
CA PRO A 503 -2.76 15.78 -27.25
C PRO A 503 -3.55 14.47 -27.32
N GLN A 504 -3.96 13.92 -26.16
CA GLN A 504 -4.68 12.65 -26.05
C GLN A 504 -6.21 12.82 -25.94
N VAL A 505 -6.73 14.04 -26.01
CA VAL A 505 -8.16 14.31 -25.81
C VAL A 505 -8.94 14.13 -27.10
N ASP A 506 -9.94 13.26 -27.06
CA ASP A 506 -10.92 13.13 -28.13
C ASP A 506 -11.93 14.29 -28.07
N TYR A 507 -11.60 15.38 -28.77
CA TYR A 507 -12.42 16.58 -28.86
C TYR A 507 -13.77 16.32 -29.55
N SER A 508 -13.94 15.20 -30.26
CA SER A 508 -15.23 14.82 -30.87
C SER A 508 -16.31 14.50 -29.84
N ASN A 509 -15.91 14.19 -28.59
CA ASN A 509 -16.81 13.81 -27.50
C ASN A 509 -17.18 14.99 -26.55
N ILE A 510 -16.60 16.18 -26.74
CA ILE A 510 -16.89 17.36 -25.90
C ILE A 510 -18.24 17.98 -26.30
N ALA A 511 -19.12 18.27 -25.34
CA ALA A 511 -20.41 18.90 -25.62
C ALA A 511 -20.24 20.31 -26.23
N THR A 512 -21.10 20.68 -27.18
CA THR A 512 -21.08 22.02 -27.81
C THR A 512 -21.49 23.16 -26.86
N SER A 513 -22.16 22.81 -25.77
CA SER A 513 -22.45 23.66 -24.62
C SER A 513 -22.60 22.77 -23.38
N GLY A 514 -22.15 23.25 -22.22
CA GLY A 514 -22.21 22.45 -21.00
C GLY A 514 -21.52 23.12 -19.82
N GLU A 515 -20.93 22.32 -18.94
CA GLU A 515 -20.21 22.82 -17.77
C GLU A 515 -18.70 22.60 -17.88
N ILE A 516 -17.94 23.57 -17.38
CA ILE A 516 -16.48 23.54 -17.25
C ILE A 516 -16.09 23.74 -15.78
N SER A 517 -15.09 22.99 -15.32
CA SER A 517 -14.53 23.13 -13.98
C SER A 517 -13.06 22.75 -13.98
N ILE A 518 -12.34 23.06 -12.90
CA ILE A 518 -10.99 22.53 -12.68
C ILE A 518 -11.09 21.02 -12.45
N SER A 519 -10.20 20.26 -13.09
CA SER A 519 -10.07 18.82 -12.91
C SER A 519 -9.54 18.52 -11.51
N MET A 520 -10.40 17.98 -10.67
CA MET A 520 -10.04 17.49 -9.34
C MET A 520 -9.50 16.05 -9.37
N ARG A 521 -9.36 15.45 -10.56
CA ARG A 521 -9.03 14.04 -10.74
C ARG A 521 -7.72 13.65 -10.05
N MET A 522 -6.71 14.51 -10.11
CA MET A 522 -5.44 14.27 -9.42
C MET A 522 -5.58 14.25 -7.90
N VAL A 523 -6.45 15.09 -7.34
CA VAL A 523 -6.74 15.15 -5.90
C VAL A 523 -7.60 13.96 -5.48
N GLU A 524 -8.60 13.58 -6.28
CA GLU A 524 -9.42 12.38 -6.04
C GLU A 524 -8.57 11.10 -6.06
N ILE A 525 -7.66 10.99 -7.04
CA ILE A 525 -6.69 9.89 -7.12
C ILE A 525 -5.79 9.89 -5.88
N ALA A 526 -5.31 11.06 -5.43
CA ALA A 526 -4.51 11.17 -4.22
C ALA A 526 -5.28 10.72 -2.97
N LEU A 527 -6.55 11.11 -2.82
CA LEU A 527 -7.39 10.67 -1.69
C LEU A 527 -7.68 9.17 -1.74
N ASP A 528 -7.96 8.61 -2.92
CA ASP A 528 -8.18 7.16 -3.06
C ASP A 528 -6.91 6.37 -2.70
N ARG A 529 -5.73 6.88 -3.07
CA ARG A 529 -4.43 6.30 -2.69
C ARG A 529 -4.22 6.32 -1.18
N GLN A 530 -4.48 7.44 -0.53
CA GLN A 530 -4.40 7.57 0.93
C GLN A 530 -5.38 6.61 1.63
N ARG A 531 -6.61 6.50 1.12
CA ARG A 531 -7.62 5.57 1.65
C ARG A 531 -7.19 4.10 1.52
N LYS A 532 -6.57 3.72 0.40
CA LYS A 532 -6.00 2.38 0.19
C LYS A 532 -4.85 2.10 1.15
N ALA A 533 -3.94 3.06 1.34
CA ALA A 533 -2.84 2.93 2.29
C ALA A 533 -3.35 2.77 3.72
N LEU A 534 -4.33 3.59 4.15
CA LEU A 534 -4.96 3.48 5.46
C LEU A 534 -5.58 2.09 5.69
N LYS A 535 -6.31 1.55 4.70
CA LYS A 535 -6.83 0.17 4.77
C LYS A 535 -5.72 -0.86 4.87
N SER A 536 -4.64 -0.69 4.10
CA SER A 536 -3.51 -1.63 4.09
C SER A 536 -2.84 -1.70 5.48
N ILE A 537 -2.67 -0.54 6.15
CA ILE A 537 -2.18 -0.49 7.53
C ILE A 537 -3.21 -1.10 8.50
N GLN A 538 -4.49 -0.77 8.34
CA GLN A 538 -5.55 -1.29 9.20
C GLN A 538 -5.65 -2.83 9.18
N PHE A 539 -5.52 -3.43 8.00
CA PHE A 539 -5.63 -4.88 7.79
C PHE A 539 -4.28 -5.60 7.76
N LYS A 540 -3.18 -4.91 8.06
CA LYS A 540 -1.81 -5.44 8.05
C LYS A 540 -1.42 -6.07 6.70
N GLU A 541 -1.89 -5.48 5.60
CA GLU A 541 -1.60 -5.89 4.21
C GLU A 541 -0.39 -5.15 3.62
N ASN A 542 0.31 -4.34 4.41
CA ASN A 542 1.51 -3.64 4.01
C ASN A 542 2.75 -4.56 3.95
N ALA A 543 3.85 -4.07 3.35
CA ALA A 543 5.07 -4.84 3.11
C ALA A 543 5.68 -5.50 4.37
N ASN A 544 5.53 -4.85 5.54
CA ASN A 544 5.86 -5.43 6.84
C ASN A 544 4.71 -5.19 7.85
N PRO A 545 3.91 -6.22 8.17
CA PRO A 545 2.80 -6.17 9.12
C PRO A 545 3.13 -5.60 10.50
N GLU A 546 4.36 -5.77 10.99
CA GLU A 546 4.78 -5.27 12.31
C GLU A 546 4.79 -3.73 12.36
N ILE A 547 5.04 -3.05 11.24
CA ILE A 547 4.93 -1.58 11.17
C ILE A 547 3.51 -1.13 11.50
N SER A 548 2.50 -1.89 11.06
CA SER A 548 1.11 -1.57 11.37
C SER A 548 0.83 -1.68 12.86
N GLU A 549 1.42 -2.67 13.54
CA GLU A 549 1.34 -2.80 14.99
C GLU A 549 2.04 -1.64 15.71
N ILE A 550 3.22 -1.23 15.24
CA ILE A 550 3.97 -0.11 15.82
C ILE A 550 3.25 1.24 15.59
N ILE A 551 2.53 1.43 14.49
CA ILE A 551 1.73 2.66 14.28
C ILE A 551 0.61 2.76 15.32
N PHE A 552 -0.03 1.65 15.69
CA PHE A 552 -1.11 1.65 16.68
C PHE A 552 -0.61 1.56 18.13
N ASP A 553 0.56 0.95 18.34
CA ASP A 553 1.26 0.86 19.62
C ASP A 553 2.77 1.11 19.43
N PRO A 554 3.20 2.40 19.45
CA PRO A 554 4.59 2.77 19.17
C PRO A 554 5.61 2.20 20.16
N GLN A 555 5.20 1.70 21.33
CA GLN A 555 6.11 1.11 22.31
C GLN A 555 6.63 -0.26 21.88
N LYS A 556 5.95 -0.95 20.95
CA LYS A 556 6.39 -2.23 20.37
C LYS A 556 7.61 -2.11 19.44
N ALA A 557 8.07 -0.90 19.13
CA ALA A 557 9.26 -0.72 18.33
C ALA A 557 10.51 -1.26 19.04
N THR A 558 11.23 -2.17 18.39
CA THR A 558 12.47 -2.78 18.90
C THR A 558 13.70 -2.31 18.13
N SER A 559 14.84 -2.39 18.80
CA SER A 559 16.17 -2.12 18.25
C SER A 559 17.15 -3.19 18.72
N LYS A 560 18.08 -3.58 17.85
CA LYS A 560 19.18 -4.46 18.21
C LYS A 560 20.32 -3.62 18.79
N ASN A 561 20.82 -3.95 19.98
CA ASN A 561 21.97 -3.23 20.53
C ASN A 561 23.26 -3.57 19.77
N ASN A 562 24.18 -2.59 19.66
CA ASN A 562 25.63 -2.71 19.38
C ASN A 562 26.18 -2.27 18.00
N LEU A 563 25.95 -1.03 17.57
CA LEU A 563 26.74 -0.43 16.49
C LEU A 563 27.46 0.82 16.96
N MET A 564 28.51 0.67 17.78
CA MET A 564 29.35 1.79 18.24
C MET A 564 30.15 2.39 17.06
N LEU A 565 29.49 3.19 16.22
CA LEU A 565 30.08 3.84 15.06
C LEU A 565 31.00 4.99 15.47
N THR A 566 32.04 5.21 14.67
CA THR A 566 32.97 6.33 14.81
C THR A 566 33.00 7.15 13.54
N GLU A 567 33.50 8.38 13.59
CA GLU A 567 33.62 9.24 12.40
C GLU A 567 34.42 8.56 11.26
N GLY A 568 35.41 7.73 11.60
CA GLY A 568 36.20 6.96 10.62
C GLY A 568 35.44 5.83 9.92
N ASP A 569 34.24 5.48 10.39
CA ASP A 569 33.36 4.50 9.75
C ASP A 569 32.40 5.16 8.72
N CYS A 570 32.37 6.50 8.66
CA CYS A 570 31.51 7.28 7.76
C CYS A 570 32.26 7.74 6.50
N LYS A 571 31.52 7.87 5.39
CA LYS A 571 32.07 8.38 4.13
C LYS A 571 32.08 9.91 4.09
N SER A 572 31.02 10.53 4.61
CA SER A 572 30.91 11.97 4.73
C SER A 572 31.81 12.52 5.82
N THR A 573 32.49 13.64 5.55
CA THR A 573 33.28 14.40 6.53
C THR A 573 32.42 15.35 7.38
N GLU A 574 31.14 15.49 7.06
CA GLU A 574 30.18 16.38 7.73
C GLU A 574 29.29 15.62 8.73
N ILE A 575 29.89 14.73 9.53
CA ILE A 575 29.19 13.86 10.48
C ILE A 575 29.64 14.18 11.90
N ASP A 576 28.72 14.71 12.71
CA ASP A 576 28.94 14.95 14.14
C ASP A 576 28.39 13.82 15.01
N LYS A 577 28.67 13.91 16.31
CA LYS A 577 28.26 12.92 17.32
C LYS A 577 26.75 12.64 17.29
N SER A 578 25.90 13.66 17.10
CA SER A 578 24.45 13.47 17.08
C SER A 578 24.00 12.68 15.84
N LYS A 579 24.63 12.93 14.69
CA LYS A 579 24.39 12.16 13.46
C LYS A 579 24.92 10.74 13.58
N LEU A 580 26.09 10.53 14.20
CA LEU A 580 26.63 9.18 14.44
C LEU A 580 25.68 8.33 15.28
N VAL A 581 25.22 8.86 16.42
CA VAL A 581 24.26 8.16 17.28
C VAL A 581 22.95 7.90 16.52
N SER A 582 22.51 8.85 15.70
CA SER A 582 21.33 8.66 14.86
C SER A 582 21.53 7.57 13.80
N LEU A 583 22.72 7.47 13.20
CA LEU A 583 23.06 6.43 12.23
C LEU A 583 23.10 5.06 12.89
N GLU A 584 23.73 4.96 14.06
CA GLU A 584 23.75 3.75 14.88
C GLU A 584 22.33 3.27 15.17
N LYS A 585 21.47 4.14 15.71
CA LYS A 585 20.07 3.79 16.01
C LYS A 585 19.26 3.45 14.76
N ALA A 586 19.44 4.18 13.66
CA ALA A 586 18.74 3.91 12.40
C ALA A 586 19.10 2.54 11.81
N LEU A 587 20.38 2.17 11.84
CA LEU A 587 20.84 0.87 11.35
C LEU A 587 20.41 -0.26 12.29
N SER A 588 20.36 0.00 13.60
CA SER A 588 20.03 -0.94 14.66
C SER A 588 18.53 -1.23 14.84
N ALA A 589 17.66 -0.26 14.53
CA ALA A 589 16.21 -0.44 14.63
C ALA A 589 15.73 -1.61 13.76
N ASP A 590 14.81 -2.45 14.22
CA ASP A 590 14.34 -3.57 13.40
C ASP A 590 13.41 -3.11 12.29
N ASN A 591 12.41 -2.29 12.65
CA ASN A 591 11.29 -1.96 11.76
C ASN A 591 11.16 -0.46 11.46
N MET A 592 11.36 0.40 12.45
CA MET A 592 11.11 1.84 12.30
C MET A 592 12.08 2.69 13.13
N PHE A 593 12.59 3.76 12.52
CA PHE A 593 13.40 4.77 13.19
C PHE A 593 12.89 6.19 12.91
N LEU A 594 12.93 7.04 13.94
CA LEU A 594 12.49 8.43 13.87
C LEU A 594 13.64 9.41 14.13
N LEU A 595 13.90 10.32 13.20
CA LEU A 595 14.89 11.38 13.36
C LEU A 595 14.24 12.76 13.38
N GLN A 596 14.33 13.45 14.52
CA GLN A 596 14.04 14.87 14.58
C GLN A 596 15.27 15.68 14.18
N GLY A 597 15.13 16.49 13.12
CA GLY A 597 16.18 17.36 12.63
C GLY A 597 15.76 18.83 12.65
N PRO A 598 16.11 19.60 13.70
CA PRO A 598 15.96 21.06 13.74
C PRO A 598 16.58 21.77 12.51
N PRO A 599 16.25 23.04 12.24
CA PRO A 599 16.75 23.74 11.07
C PRO A 599 18.27 23.91 11.13
N GLY A 600 18.93 23.70 9.98
CA GLY A 600 20.39 23.80 9.86
C GLY A 600 21.20 22.62 10.40
N THR A 601 20.54 21.54 10.87
CA THR A 601 21.24 20.39 11.46
C THR A 601 21.76 19.35 10.48
N GLY A 602 21.52 19.51 9.16
CA GLY A 602 22.07 18.60 8.15
C GLY A 602 21.31 17.28 7.98
N LYS A 603 19.96 17.29 8.08
CA LYS A 603 19.08 16.13 7.79
C LYS A 603 19.46 15.39 6.50
N THR A 604 19.62 16.12 5.40
CA THR A 604 19.96 15.54 4.10
C THR A 604 21.35 14.90 4.09
N THR A 605 22.30 15.41 4.90
CA THR A 605 23.63 14.79 5.07
C THR A 605 23.51 13.46 5.82
N PHE A 606 22.64 13.40 6.84
CA PHE A 606 22.31 12.14 7.51
C PHE A 606 21.67 11.13 6.54
N ILE A 607 20.68 11.56 5.74
CA ILE A 607 20.01 10.68 4.75
C ILE A 607 21.04 10.12 3.75
N SER A 608 21.92 10.96 3.20
CA SER A 608 22.93 10.49 2.25
C SER A 608 23.91 9.50 2.87
N GLU A 609 24.35 9.74 4.10
CA GLU A 609 25.25 8.82 4.81
C GLU A 609 24.52 7.52 5.17
N LEU A 610 23.26 7.58 5.60
CA LEU A 610 22.47 6.38 5.87
C LEU A 610 22.33 5.51 4.62
N VAL A 611 22.05 6.09 3.46
CA VAL A 611 22.00 5.36 2.18
C VAL A 611 23.35 4.72 1.85
N TYR A 612 24.45 5.42 2.09
CA TYR A 612 25.80 4.85 1.92
C TYR A 612 26.01 3.63 2.82
N GLN A 613 25.65 3.73 4.10
CA GLN A 613 25.82 2.63 5.06
C GLN A 613 24.91 1.45 4.74
N ILE A 614 23.69 1.68 4.27
CA ILE A 614 22.77 0.62 3.83
C ILE A 614 23.39 -0.18 2.68
N LEU A 615 23.98 0.49 1.69
CA LEU A 615 24.49 -0.17 0.47
C LEU A 615 25.90 -0.75 0.65
N ASN A 616 26.83 0.05 1.17
CA ASN A 616 28.25 -0.28 1.21
C ASN A 616 28.69 -0.85 2.57
N GLY A 617 27.97 -0.48 3.64
CA GLY A 617 28.34 -0.82 5.00
C GLY A 617 29.65 -0.20 5.45
N ASN A 618 30.17 -0.74 6.55
CA ASN A 618 31.46 -0.39 7.14
C ASN A 618 32.06 -1.61 7.86
N LYS A 619 33.12 -1.42 8.65
CA LYS A 619 33.78 -2.51 9.39
C LYS A 619 32.89 -3.20 10.44
N LYS A 620 31.85 -2.51 10.90
CA LYS A 620 30.97 -2.90 12.01
C LYS A 620 29.54 -3.22 11.53
N TYR A 621 29.12 -2.65 10.41
CA TYR A 621 27.80 -2.90 9.81
C TYR A 621 27.96 -3.48 8.41
N ARG A 622 27.36 -4.66 8.17
CA ARG A 622 27.35 -5.28 6.86
C ARG A 622 26.31 -4.60 5.97
N GLY A 623 26.77 -3.86 4.97
CA GLY A 623 25.91 -3.28 3.94
C GLY A 623 25.33 -4.34 3.01
N ASN A 624 24.27 -3.97 2.29
CA ASN A 624 23.61 -4.77 1.28
C ASN A 624 23.58 -3.98 -0.05
N PRO A 625 24.49 -4.27 -0.99
CA PRO A 625 24.54 -3.60 -2.30
C PRO A 625 23.28 -3.76 -3.15
N ASP A 626 22.49 -4.82 -2.89
CA ASP A 626 21.27 -5.14 -3.62
C ASP A 626 20.02 -4.52 -2.98
N ALA A 627 20.16 -3.81 -1.85
CA ALA A 627 19.03 -3.22 -1.15
C ALA A 627 18.28 -2.21 -2.01
N LYS A 628 16.94 -2.30 -1.99
CA LYS A 628 16.05 -1.35 -2.67
C LYS A 628 15.63 -0.25 -1.71
N ILE A 629 15.92 0.99 -2.08
CA ILE A 629 15.69 2.16 -1.22
C ILE A 629 14.73 3.13 -1.89
N LEU A 630 13.69 3.55 -1.17
CA LEU A 630 12.79 4.62 -1.55
C LEU A 630 13.09 5.88 -0.73
N ILE A 631 13.33 7.00 -1.40
CA ILE A 631 13.34 8.34 -0.81
C ILE A 631 12.02 9.02 -1.14
N ALA A 632 11.21 9.27 -0.12
CA ALA A 632 9.93 9.95 -0.23
C ALA A 632 9.95 11.31 0.49
N SER A 633 9.15 12.25 0.02
CA SER A 633 8.85 13.48 0.76
C SER A 633 7.53 14.09 0.30
N GLN A 634 6.96 15.02 1.07
CA GLN A 634 5.78 15.78 0.66
C GLN A 634 6.08 16.68 -0.56
N SER A 635 7.29 17.25 -0.64
CA SER A 635 7.65 18.23 -1.66
C SER A 635 8.63 17.69 -2.70
N HIS A 636 8.52 18.13 -3.95
CA HIS A 636 9.48 17.78 -5.01
C HIS A 636 10.90 18.25 -4.67
N VAL A 637 11.03 19.46 -4.11
CA VAL A 637 12.32 20.07 -3.76
C VAL A 637 13.10 19.24 -2.74
N ALA A 638 12.44 18.73 -1.69
CA ALA A 638 13.12 17.93 -0.67
C ALA A 638 13.62 16.57 -1.20
N VAL A 639 12.86 15.93 -2.10
CA VAL A 639 13.29 14.71 -2.79
C VAL A 639 14.53 15.00 -3.62
N ASP A 640 14.48 16.03 -4.47
CA ASP A 640 15.56 16.39 -5.39
C ASP A 640 16.85 16.73 -4.61
N HIS A 641 16.75 17.51 -3.53
CA HIS A 641 17.89 17.81 -2.65
C HIS A 641 18.53 16.56 -2.02
N SER A 642 17.71 15.58 -1.63
CA SER A 642 18.19 14.31 -1.08
C SER A 642 18.90 13.47 -2.13
N LEU A 643 18.31 13.34 -3.32
CA LEU A 643 18.91 12.62 -4.44
C LEU A 643 20.24 13.25 -4.88
N ASP A 644 20.31 14.57 -4.98
CA ASP A 644 21.53 15.30 -5.35
C ASP A 644 22.68 15.04 -4.35
N LYS A 645 22.39 15.03 -3.03
CA LYS A 645 23.41 14.69 -2.03
C LYS A 645 23.83 13.23 -2.10
N ILE A 646 22.89 12.31 -2.31
CA ILE A 646 23.20 10.88 -2.46
C ILE A 646 24.08 10.66 -3.69
N LYS A 647 23.76 11.28 -4.84
CA LYS A 647 24.55 11.17 -6.07
C LYS A 647 25.97 11.71 -5.90
N LYS A 648 26.14 12.81 -5.15
CA LYS A 648 27.48 13.36 -4.82
C LYS A 648 28.31 12.40 -3.97
N LEU A 649 27.69 11.69 -3.03
CA LEU A 649 28.37 10.75 -2.15
C LEU A 649 28.61 9.38 -2.82
N ILE A 650 27.69 8.96 -3.70
CA ILE A 650 27.70 7.69 -4.45
C ILE A 650 27.51 7.98 -5.95
N PRO A 651 28.58 8.33 -6.68
CA PRO A 651 28.48 8.73 -8.09
C PRO A 651 27.85 7.66 -9.00
N ASP A 652 28.14 6.38 -8.74
CA ASP A 652 27.72 5.26 -9.59
C ASP A 652 26.34 4.68 -9.25
N ILE A 653 25.59 5.31 -8.33
CA ILE A 653 24.27 4.81 -7.94
C ILE A 653 23.26 4.90 -9.10
N LYS A 654 22.51 3.80 -9.31
CA LYS A 654 21.38 3.74 -10.23
C LYS A 654 20.13 4.29 -9.55
N MET A 655 19.63 5.42 -10.03
CA MET A 655 18.50 6.11 -9.44
C MET A 655 17.39 6.39 -10.45
N ILE A 656 16.14 6.36 -9.97
CA ILE A 656 14.94 6.73 -10.73
C ILE A 656 14.20 7.84 -9.97
N ARG A 657 13.82 8.91 -10.67
CA ARG A 657 13.02 10.04 -10.18
C ARG A 657 11.61 9.99 -10.77
N ILE A 658 10.61 10.05 -9.88
CA ILE A 658 9.20 9.90 -10.24
C ILE A 658 8.38 11.10 -9.78
N GLY A 659 7.91 11.88 -10.74
CA GLY A 659 7.15 13.09 -10.48
C GLY A 659 6.78 13.81 -11.77
N ILE A 660 6.06 14.92 -11.61
CA ILE A 660 5.64 15.79 -12.72
C ILE A 660 6.88 16.56 -13.22
N LEU A 661 7.23 16.37 -14.49
CA LEU A 661 8.43 16.94 -15.14
C LEU A 661 8.64 18.44 -14.85
N ASP A 662 7.56 19.23 -14.93
CA ASP A 662 7.58 20.68 -14.72
C ASP A 662 8.02 21.08 -13.30
N LYS A 663 7.81 20.21 -12.31
CA LYS A 663 8.11 20.44 -10.89
C LYS A 663 9.47 19.88 -10.46
N LEU A 664 10.20 19.23 -11.36
CA LEU A 664 11.53 18.67 -11.09
C LEU A 664 12.63 19.71 -11.35
N SER A 665 13.64 19.70 -10.49
CA SER A 665 14.91 20.42 -10.71
C SER A 665 15.61 19.94 -11.99
N GLU A 666 16.42 20.81 -12.60
CA GLU A 666 17.14 20.48 -13.83
C GLU A 666 18.05 19.26 -13.66
N SER A 667 18.75 19.14 -12.52
CA SER A 667 19.58 17.98 -12.20
C SER A 667 18.77 16.69 -12.07
N SER A 668 17.55 16.77 -11.51
CA SER A 668 16.70 15.59 -11.30
C SER A 668 15.99 15.10 -12.55
N ARG A 669 15.88 15.94 -13.60
CA ARG A 669 15.24 15.56 -14.88
C ARG A 669 16.00 14.46 -15.60
N GLU A 670 17.32 14.41 -15.46
CA GLU A 670 18.18 13.37 -16.03
C GLU A 670 17.89 11.96 -15.49
N TYR A 671 17.27 11.86 -14.32
CA TYR A 671 16.97 10.59 -13.66
C TYR A 671 15.50 10.18 -13.80
N THR A 672 14.74 10.82 -14.68
CA THR A 672 13.33 10.47 -14.90
C THR A 672 13.18 9.04 -15.42
N LEU A 673 12.05 8.41 -15.10
CA LEU A 673 11.75 7.03 -15.50
C LEU A 673 11.88 6.82 -17.02
N ASP A 674 11.42 7.78 -17.83
CA ASP A 674 11.50 7.69 -19.29
C ASP A 674 12.94 7.69 -19.80
N ILE A 675 13.82 8.50 -19.20
CA ILE A 675 15.24 8.55 -19.56
C ILE A 675 15.93 7.27 -19.10
N PHE A 676 15.66 6.83 -17.87
CA PHE A 676 16.19 5.58 -17.35
C PHE A 676 15.80 4.39 -18.24
N CYS A 677 14.52 4.28 -18.63
CA CYS A 677 14.04 3.22 -19.52
C CYS A 677 14.78 3.25 -20.87
N LYS A 678 15.04 4.43 -21.44
CA LYS A 678 15.79 4.58 -22.70
C LYS A 678 17.25 4.11 -22.55
N GLU A 679 17.93 4.52 -21.49
CA GLU A 679 19.32 4.12 -21.24
C GLU A 679 19.44 2.63 -20.92
N TRP A 680 18.54 2.12 -20.07
CA TRP A 680 18.46 0.71 -19.72
C TRP A 680 18.19 -0.14 -20.95
N THR A 681 17.26 0.27 -21.81
CA THR A 681 16.97 -0.38 -23.09
C THR A 681 18.22 -0.50 -23.95
N LYS A 682 18.93 0.62 -24.13
CA LYS A 682 20.17 0.64 -24.91
C LYS A 682 21.21 -0.31 -24.32
N LYS A 683 21.38 -0.31 -22.99
CA LYS A 683 22.33 -1.18 -22.29
C LYS A 683 21.98 -2.66 -22.41
N VAL A 684 20.71 -3.03 -22.33
CA VAL A 684 20.27 -4.41 -22.56
C VAL A 684 20.58 -4.85 -23.99
N ILE A 685 20.33 -3.99 -24.97
CA ILE A 685 20.67 -4.25 -26.38
C ILE A 685 22.18 -4.44 -26.55
N ASP A 686 22.99 -3.57 -25.95
CA ASP A 686 24.46 -3.64 -26.04
C ASP A 686 25.02 -4.88 -25.33
N ASN A 687 24.53 -5.22 -24.13
CA ASN A 687 24.90 -6.45 -23.43
C ASN A 687 24.55 -7.71 -24.24
N CYS A 688 23.39 -7.70 -24.93
CA CYS A 688 23.01 -8.81 -25.81
C CYS A 688 23.98 -8.93 -26.99
N LYS A 689 24.42 -7.81 -27.58
CA LYS A 689 25.42 -7.81 -28.67
C LYS A 689 26.77 -8.33 -28.17
N GLU A 690 27.26 -7.83 -27.04
CA GLU A 690 28.53 -8.26 -26.45
C GLU A 690 28.51 -9.75 -26.08
N ALA A 691 27.42 -10.24 -25.49
CA ALA A 691 27.26 -11.66 -25.15
C ALA A 691 27.31 -12.54 -26.41
N LEU A 692 26.66 -12.11 -27.50
CA LEU A 692 26.71 -12.80 -28.78
C LEU A 692 28.12 -12.78 -29.39
N GLU A 693 28.80 -11.64 -29.40
CA GLU A 693 30.18 -11.53 -29.92
C GLU A 693 31.17 -12.38 -29.12
N ARG A 694 31.08 -12.35 -27.79
CA ARG A 694 31.90 -13.17 -26.91
C ARG A 694 31.68 -14.65 -27.18
N TYR A 695 30.43 -15.08 -27.30
CA TYR A 695 30.10 -16.47 -27.57
C TYR A 695 30.53 -16.90 -28.98
N LYS A 696 30.41 -16.02 -29.99
CA LYS A 696 30.94 -16.25 -31.36
C LYS A 696 32.43 -16.53 -31.33
N LYS A 697 33.19 -15.67 -30.62
CA LYS A 697 34.65 -15.75 -30.50
C LYS A 697 35.12 -17.00 -29.74
N GLU A 698 34.42 -17.37 -28.67
CA GLU A 698 34.73 -18.58 -27.88
C GLU A 698 34.36 -19.89 -28.60
N SER A 699 33.35 -19.87 -29.49
CA SER A 699 32.82 -21.08 -30.16
C SER A 699 33.51 -21.45 -31.49
N GLY A 700 34.17 -20.49 -32.14
CA GLY A 700 34.85 -20.67 -33.43
C GLY A 700 33.89 -21.01 -34.58
N LEU A 701 32.78 -20.27 -34.69
CA LEU A 701 31.76 -20.47 -35.74
C LEU A 701 32.23 -19.86 -37.07
N ASP A 702 31.82 -20.47 -38.19
CA ASP A 702 32.09 -19.96 -39.54
C ASP A 702 31.04 -18.91 -39.90
N GLU A 703 31.44 -17.64 -39.89
CA GLU A 703 30.57 -16.48 -40.11
C GLU A 703 29.83 -16.56 -41.46
N SER A 704 30.49 -17.07 -42.50
CA SER A 704 29.89 -17.16 -43.84
C SER A 704 28.77 -18.22 -43.89
N LEU A 705 28.90 -19.30 -43.12
CA LEU A 705 27.89 -20.35 -43.04
C LEU A 705 26.66 -19.87 -42.24
N GLN A 706 26.90 -19.10 -41.19
CA GLN A 706 25.85 -18.56 -40.33
C GLN A 706 25.03 -17.49 -41.05
N GLU A 707 25.67 -16.52 -41.71
CA GLU A 707 24.97 -15.48 -42.49
C GLU A 707 24.05 -16.09 -43.54
N LYS A 708 24.53 -17.11 -44.27
CA LYS A 708 23.71 -17.84 -45.24
C LYS A 708 22.51 -18.53 -44.58
N ASN A 709 22.69 -19.11 -43.39
CA ASN A 709 21.59 -19.74 -42.66
C ASN A 709 20.56 -18.71 -42.14
N THR A 710 21.01 -17.54 -41.66
CA THR A 710 20.13 -16.46 -41.24
C THR A 710 19.29 -15.95 -42.41
N ILE A 711 19.92 -15.70 -43.57
CA ILE A 711 19.23 -15.30 -44.79
C ILE A 711 18.20 -16.36 -45.21
N ILE A 712 18.55 -17.64 -45.14
CA ILE A 712 17.61 -18.75 -45.41
C ILE A 712 16.42 -18.72 -44.44
N SER A 713 16.64 -18.51 -43.13
CA SER A 713 15.57 -18.44 -42.15
C SER A 713 14.61 -17.25 -42.37
N GLU A 714 15.12 -16.08 -42.76
CA GLU A 714 14.25 -14.93 -43.07
C GLU A 714 13.40 -15.19 -44.33
N ILE A 715 13.98 -15.81 -45.37
CA ILE A 715 13.22 -16.26 -46.56
C ILE A 715 12.10 -17.23 -46.16
N GLU A 716 12.32 -18.12 -45.19
CA GLU A 716 11.30 -19.05 -44.72
C GLU A 716 10.21 -18.39 -43.88
N ASN A 717 10.56 -17.41 -43.05
CA ASN A 717 9.59 -16.64 -42.27
C ASN A 717 8.65 -15.84 -43.17
N ILE A 718 9.20 -15.13 -44.17
CA ILE A 718 8.42 -14.37 -45.15
C ILE A 718 7.47 -15.29 -45.90
N ARG A 719 7.93 -16.49 -46.28
CA ARG A 719 7.07 -17.49 -46.94
C ARG A 719 5.98 -18.03 -46.05
N ALA A 720 6.27 -18.32 -44.78
CA ALA A 720 5.28 -18.81 -43.84
C ALA A 720 4.19 -17.76 -43.59
N GLU A 721 4.56 -16.48 -43.51
CA GLU A 721 3.61 -15.38 -43.39
C GLU A 721 2.79 -15.18 -44.66
N SER A 722 3.41 -15.23 -45.85
CA SER A 722 2.69 -15.21 -47.12
C SER A 722 1.69 -16.36 -47.25
N LEU A 723 2.01 -17.56 -46.76
CA LEU A 723 1.08 -18.69 -46.73
C LEU A 723 -0.15 -18.40 -45.85
N ARG A 724 0.05 -17.81 -44.66
CA ARG A 724 -1.06 -17.41 -43.79
C ARG A 724 -1.93 -16.33 -44.41
N LEU A 725 -1.33 -15.33 -45.04
CA LEU A 725 -2.04 -14.26 -45.74
C LEU A 725 -2.84 -14.81 -46.93
N ILE A 726 -2.33 -15.82 -47.63
CA ILE A 726 -3.07 -16.53 -48.69
C ILE A 726 -4.29 -17.27 -48.11
N ASP A 727 -4.13 -17.94 -46.97
CA ASP A 727 -5.25 -18.62 -46.30
C ASP A 727 -6.32 -17.60 -45.82
N GLU A 728 -5.88 -16.47 -45.24
CA GLU A 728 -6.77 -15.37 -44.84
C GLU A 728 -7.48 -14.75 -46.05
N LEU A 729 -6.77 -14.53 -47.15
CA LEU A 729 -7.35 -14.02 -48.39
C LEU A 729 -8.46 -14.96 -48.91
N ALA A 730 -8.23 -16.27 -48.89
CA ALA A 730 -9.23 -17.25 -49.31
C ALA A 730 -10.49 -17.23 -48.42
N GLU A 731 -10.35 -17.01 -47.12
CA GLU A 731 -11.48 -16.83 -46.20
C GLU A 731 -12.25 -15.53 -46.50
N VAL A 732 -11.52 -14.42 -46.68
CA VAL A 732 -12.10 -13.10 -47.01
C VAL A 732 -12.84 -13.15 -48.35
N GLU A 733 -12.26 -13.77 -49.39
CA GLU A 733 -12.89 -13.96 -50.69
C GLU A 733 -14.17 -14.79 -50.60
N THR A 734 -14.17 -15.84 -49.77
CA THR A 734 -15.35 -16.68 -49.52
C THR A 734 -16.48 -15.90 -48.85
N GLU A 735 -16.15 -15.07 -47.85
CA GLU A 735 -17.14 -14.20 -47.20
C GLU A 735 -17.63 -13.09 -48.13
N LEU A 736 -16.75 -12.51 -48.92
CA LEU A 736 -17.09 -11.52 -49.94
C LEU A 736 -18.06 -12.10 -50.97
N GLU A 737 -17.88 -13.35 -51.40
CA GLU A 737 -18.79 -14.04 -52.32
C GLU A 737 -20.19 -14.22 -51.69
N LYS A 738 -20.27 -14.60 -50.41
CA LYS A 738 -21.56 -14.69 -49.68
C LYS A 738 -22.24 -13.33 -49.58
N VAL A 739 -21.49 -12.29 -49.20
CA VAL A 739 -22.00 -10.92 -49.07
C VAL A 739 -22.45 -10.37 -50.43
N ASN A 740 -21.70 -10.65 -51.52
CA ASN A 740 -22.08 -10.26 -52.88
C ASN A 740 -23.40 -10.90 -53.34
N ILE A 741 -23.63 -12.17 -53.01
CA ILE A 741 -24.90 -12.85 -53.30
C ILE A 741 -26.05 -12.19 -52.53
N LEU A 742 -25.82 -11.80 -51.27
CA LEU A 742 -26.82 -11.12 -50.44
C LEU A 742 -27.09 -9.70 -50.96
N ASP A 743 -26.06 -8.91 -51.28
CA ASP A 743 -26.17 -7.57 -51.86
C ASP A 743 -26.95 -7.60 -53.19
N ALA A 744 -26.67 -8.59 -54.06
CA ALA A 744 -27.40 -8.76 -55.32
C ALA A 744 -28.89 -9.08 -55.10
N LYS A 745 -29.21 -9.95 -54.14
CA LYS A 745 -30.61 -10.23 -53.74
C LYS A 745 -31.28 -8.98 -53.17
N TRP A 746 -30.56 -8.19 -52.38
CA TRP A 746 -31.07 -6.96 -51.78
C TRP A 746 -31.32 -5.85 -52.80
N LYS A 747 -30.42 -5.65 -53.77
CA LYS A 747 -30.63 -4.74 -54.91
C LYS A 747 -31.90 -5.09 -55.67
N PHE A 748 -32.13 -6.39 -55.94
CA PHE A 748 -33.35 -6.84 -56.60
C PHE A 748 -34.61 -6.54 -55.77
N VAL A 749 -34.57 -6.72 -54.45
CA VAL A 749 -35.67 -6.38 -53.54
C VAL A 749 -35.94 -4.87 -53.53
N ASN A 750 -34.89 -4.04 -53.46
CA ASN A 750 -35.01 -2.59 -53.48
C ASN A 750 -35.58 -2.07 -54.81
N GLU A 751 -35.17 -2.62 -55.95
CA GLU A 751 -35.78 -2.31 -57.25
C GLU A 751 -37.27 -2.64 -57.30
N LYS A 752 -37.68 -3.77 -56.70
CA LYS A 752 -39.10 -4.15 -56.59
C LYS A 752 -39.88 -3.23 -55.66
N ILE A 753 -39.28 -2.79 -54.55
CA ILE A 753 -39.89 -1.82 -53.63
C ILE A 753 -40.07 -0.46 -54.33
N GLU A 754 -39.09 0.03 -55.06
CA GLU A 754 -39.21 1.28 -55.84
C GLU A 754 -40.27 1.18 -56.94
N SER A 755 -40.36 0.02 -57.61
CA SER A 755 -41.44 -0.27 -58.57
C SER A 755 -42.82 -0.22 -57.90
N MET A 756 -42.95 -0.76 -56.68
CA MET A 756 -44.19 -0.69 -55.90
C MET A 756 -44.52 0.73 -55.42
N LYS A 757 -43.54 1.53 -54.97
CA LYS A 757 -43.73 2.94 -54.60
C LYS A 757 -44.26 3.76 -55.78
N LYS A 758 -43.70 3.58 -56.98
CA LYS A 758 -44.21 4.22 -58.21
C LYS A 758 -45.67 3.83 -58.50
N MET A 759 -46.03 2.57 -58.26
CA MET A 759 -47.40 2.08 -58.48
C MET A 759 -48.42 2.68 -57.49
N VAL A 760 -48.01 2.91 -56.24
CA VAL A 760 -48.86 3.51 -55.19
C VAL A 760 -49.06 5.01 -55.42
N SER A 761 -48.04 5.74 -55.90
CA SER A 761 -48.15 7.17 -56.24
C SER A 761 -49.11 7.48 -57.40
N ILE A 762 -49.39 6.51 -58.26
CA ILE A 762 -50.23 6.70 -59.47
C ILE A 762 -51.72 6.44 -59.19
N LYS A 763 -52.08 5.82 -58.06
CA LYS A 763 -53.47 5.44 -57.72
C LYS A 763 -54.19 6.37 -56.73
N THR A 764 -53.59 7.48 -56.30
CA THR A 764 -54.19 8.42 -55.33
C THR A 764 -54.87 9.65 -55.94
N SER A 765 -55.06 9.71 -57.26
CA SER A 765 -55.88 10.73 -57.91
C SER A 765 -57.33 10.25 -58.10
N GLY A 766 -58.20 10.60 -57.14
CA GLY A 766 -59.65 10.56 -57.30
C GLY A 766 -60.42 9.68 -56.30
N VAL A 767 -60.48 10.07 -55.02
CA VAL A 767 -61.47 9.55 -54.06
C VAL A 767 -61.89 10.67 -53.08
N THR A 768 -63.20 10.80 -52.81
CA THR A 768 -63.88 11.87 -52.05
C THR A 768 -63.82 11.73 -50.52
N GLU A 769 -63.97 12.86 -49.81
CA GLU A 769 -63.58 13.12 -48.40
C GLU A 769 -64.26 12.28 -47.30
N GLU A 770 -65.39 11.61 -47.52
CA GLU A 770 -66.04 10.82 -46.44
C GLU A 770 -65.59 9.35 -46.34
N HIS A 771 -64.98 8.77 -47.39
CA HIS A 771 -64.35 7.44 -47.30
C HIS A 771 -62.87 7.49 -46.88
N LEU A 772 -62.29 8.70 -46.83
CA LEU A 772 -60.87 8.90 -46.58
C LEU A 772 -60.51 8.64 -45.12
N SER A 773 -61.31 9.06 -44.14
CA SER A 773 -60.91 9.01 -42.72
C SER A 773 -60.77 7.58 -42.16
N GLN A 774 -61.65 6.64 -42.57
CA GLN A 774 -61.57 5.25 -42.11
C GLN A 774 -60.48 4.44 -42.82
N ILE A 775 -60.21 4.76 -44.09
CA ILE A 775 -59.08 4.18 -44.81
C ILE A 775 -57.78 4.77 -44.26
N ILE A 776 -57.70 6.07 -44.01
CA ILE A 776 -56.50 6.74 -43.49
C ILE A 776 -56.10 6.17 -42.13
N ASP A 777 -57.00 5.92 -41.17
CA ASP A 777 -56.57 5.39 -39.86
C ASP A 777 -56.06 3.94 -39.93
N ALA A 778 -56.65 3.10 -40.79
CA ALA A 778 -56.15 1.73 -41.04
C ALA A 778 -54.87 1.72 -41.87
N PHE A 779 -54.74 2.64 -42.83
CA PHE A 779 -53.61 2.76 -43.76
C PHE A 779 -52.42 3.49 -43.12
N THR A 780 -52.64 4.42 -42.18
CA THR A 780 -51.59 5.16 -41.44
C THR A 780 -50.92 4.25 -40.42
N ASN A 781 -51.68 3.39 -39.72
CA ASN A 781 -51.09 2.34 -38.88
C ASN A 781 -50.36 1.29 -39.71
N GLY A 782 -50.90 0.91 -40.88
CA GLY A 782 -50.22 0.01 -41.82
C GLY A 782 -48.92 0.59 -42.37
N ILE A 783 -48.91 1.86 -42.78
CA ILE A 783 -47.74 2.58 -43.31
C ILE A 783 -46.70 2.88 -42.23
N SER A 784 -47.10 3.20 -41.00
CA SER A 784 -46.16 3.42 -39.89
C SER A 784 -45.38 2.13 -39.58
N VAL A 785 -46.09 0.99 -39.48
CA VAL A 785 -45.45 -0.32 -39.28
C VAL A 785 -44.61 -0.70 -40.50
N LEU A 786 -45.08 -0.44 -41.73
CA LEU A 786 -44.28 -0.70 -42.93
C LEU A 786 -43.04 0.19 -43.01
N ASN A 787 -43.13 1.47 -42.66
CA ASN A 787 -42.02 2.41 -42.69
C ASN A 787 -40.99 2.09 -41.61
N SER A 788 -41.41 1.66 -40.42
CA SER A 788 -40.47 1.18 -39.39
C SER A 788 -39.73 -0.09 -39.83
N LYS A 789 -40.43 -1.02 -40.49
CA LYS A 789 -39.81 -2.22 -41.08
C LYS A 789 -38.94 -1.88 -42.29
N LEU A 790 -39.32 -0.89 -43.09
CA LEU A 790 -38.55 -0.44 -44.24
C LEU A 790 -37.28 0.30 -43.80
N ALA A 791 -37.35 1.09 -42.72
CA ALA A 791 -36.19 1.73 -42.11
C ALA A 791 -35.20 0.68 -41.59
N ALA A 792 -35.69 -0.31 -40.81
CA ALA A 792 -34.85 -1.42 -40.36
C ALA A 792 -34.21 -2.20 -41.52
N VAL A 793 -34.96 -2.41 -42.61
CA VAL A 793 -34.46 -3.07 -43.82
C VAL A 793 -33.43 -2.22 -44.59
N ILE A 794 -33.57 -0.88 -44.58
CA ILE A 794 -32.59 0.03 -45.16
C ILE A 794 -31.31 0.04 -44.31
N ASP A 795 -31.44 0.05 -42.99
CA ASP A 795 -30.31 -0.03 -42.06
C ASP A 795 -29.55 -1.36 -42.25
N ASP A 796 -30.26 -2.48 -42.40
CA ASP A 796 -29.65 -3.78 -42.73
C ASP A 796 -28.93 -3.76 -44.10
N SER A 797 -29.49 -3.05 -45.08
CA SER A 797 -28.88 -2.88 -46.41
C SER A 797 -27.64 -1.99 -46.38
N ILE A 798 -27.62 -0.95 -45.54
CA ILE A 798 -26.45 -0.08 -45.35
C ILE A 798 -25.36 -0.87 -44.64
N ALA A 799 -25.70 -1.60 -43.57
CA ALA A 799 -24.76 -2.45 -42.85
C ALA A 799 -24.13 -3.52 -43.75
N LEU A 800 -24.90 -4.15 -44.65
CA LEU A 800 -24.38 -5.08 -45.65
C LEU A 800 -23.45 -4.41 -46.67
N SER A 801 -23.73 -3.18 -47.08
CA SER A 801 -22.87 -2.42 -48.00
C SER A 801 -21.56 -1.99 -47.32
N GLU A 802 -21.62 -1.57 -46.06
CA GLU A 802 -20.44 -1.24 -45.24
C GLU A 802 -19.59 -2.49 -44.99
N GLN A 803 -20.21 -3.63 -44.68
CA GLN A 803 -19.52 -4.90 -44.52
C GLN A 803 -18.81 -5.34 -45.81
N LYS A 804 -19.44 -5.16 -46.97
CA LYS A 804 -18.82 -5.44 -48.26
C LYS A 804 -17.60 -4.55 -48.49
N GLN A 805 -17.73 -3.24 -48.28
CA GLN A 805 -16.64 -2.30 -48.47
C GLN A 805 -15.45 -2.63 -47.56
N ALA A 806 -15.70 -2.98 -46.30
CA ALA A 806 -14.66 -3.38 -45.36
C ALA A 806 -13.93 -4.67 -45.78
N LEU A 807 -14.65 -5.65 -46.35
CA LEU A 807 -14.05 -6.89 -46.87
C LEU A 807 -13.24 -6.64 -48.15
N ASP A 808 -13.72 -5.78 -49.06
CA ASP A 808 -12.98 -5.36 -50.26
C ASP A 808 -11.67 -4.64 -49.87
N GLU A 809 -11.73 -3.68 -48.95
CA GLU A 809 -10.55 -2.98 -48.42
C GLU A 809 -9.56 -3.94 -47.73
N ARG A 810 -10.06 -4.95 -46.99
CA ARG A 810 -9.22 -5.96 -46.35
C ARG A 810 -8.51 -6.85 -47.38
N SER A 811 -9.21 -7.26 -48.43
CA SER A 811 -8.63 -8.02 -49.54
C SER A 811 -7.51 -7.23 -50.25
N ASP A 812 -7.73 -5.93 -50.50
CA ASP A 812 -6.73 -5.07 -51.13
C ASP A 812 -5.47 -4.93 -50.25
N ILE A 813 -5.62 -4.72 -48.94
CA ILE A 813 -4.50 -4.66 -47.98
C ILE A 813 -3.70 -5.98 -47.96
N ILE A 814 -4.38 -7.12 -47.95
CA ILE A 814 -3.70 -8.43 -47.94
C ILE A 814 -2.92 -8.63 -49.24
N ASN A 815 -3.48 -8.25 -50.39
CA ASN A 815 -2.79 -8.33 -51.68
C ASN A 815 -1.56 -7.41 -51.74
N GLU A 816 -1.65 -6.18 -51.23
CA GLU A 816 -0.50 -5.28 -51.12
C GLU A 816 0.62 -5.86 -50.24
N GLN A 817 0.27 -6.49 -49.11
CA GLN A 817 1.22 -7.17 -48.23
C GLN A 817 1.88 -8.39 -48.91
N LEU A 818 1.12 -9.18 -49.67
CA LEU A 818 1.66 -10.30 -50.44
C LEU A 818 2.64 -9.84 -51.54
N GLU A 819 2.35 -8.73 -52.22
CA GLU A 819 3.28 -8.14 -53.18
C GLU A 819 4.56 -7.61 -52.51
N ALA A 820 4.44 -6.98 -51.35
CA ALA A 820 5.59 -6.49 -50.58
C ALA A 820 6.47 -7.66 -50.11
N ASN A 821 5.88 -8.70 -49.53
CA ASN A 821 6.58 -9.93 -49.12
C ASN A 821 7.28 -10.61 -50.31
N GLY A 822 6.65 -10.61 -51.49
CA GLY A 822 7.23 -11.17 -52.71
C GLY A 822 8.48 -10.41 -53.17
N LYS A 823 8.51 -9.08 -53.04
CA LYS A 823 9.69 -8.26 -53.31
C LYS A 823 10.79 -8.50 -52.29
N GLU A 824 10.44 -8.53 -51.00
CA GLU A 824 11.39 -8.79 -49.91
C GLU A 824 12.03 -10.18 -50.04
N GLU A 825 11.26 -11.22 -50.39
CA GLU A 825 11.78 -12.58 -50.66
C GLU A 825 12.79 -12.58 -51.81
N LEU A 826 12.60 -11.73 -52.83
CA LEU A 826 13.51 -11.61 -53.97
C LEU A 826 14.83 -10.95 -53.56
N GLU A 827 14.77 -9.86 -52.78
CA GLU A 827 15.94 -9.16 -52.25
C GLU A 827 16.80 -10.07 -51.36
N TRP A 828 16.17 -10.87 -50.48
CA TRP A 828 16.89 -11.84 -49.66
C TRP A 828 17.52 -12.97 -50.47
N LYS A 829 16.89 -13.41 -51.57
CA LYS A 829 17.50 -14.39 -52.49
C LYS A 829 18.70 -13.83 -53.24
N ASP A 830 18.64 -12.56 -53.66
CA ASP A 830 19.75 -11.87 -54.28
C ASP A 830 20.94 -11.75 -53.31
N LEU A 831 20.69 -11.44 -52.04
CA LEU A 831 21.72 -11.43 -50.97
C LEU A 831 22.33 -12.82 -50.73
N LEU A 832 21.54 -13.89 -50.88
CA LEU A 832 22.03 -15.28 -50.81
C LEU A 832 22.81 -15.70 -52.08
N GLY A 833 22.78 -14.87 -53.13
CA GLY A 833 23.44 -15.12 -54.41
C GLY A 833 22.75 -16.19 -55.26
N VAL A 834 21.44 -16.39 -55.08
CA VAL A 834 20.64 -17.38 -55.81
C VAL A 834 19.63 -16.68 -56.71
N SER A 835 19.59 -17.07 -57.99
CA SER A 835 18.74 -16.44 -59.01
C SER A 835 17.47 -17.23 -59.29
N SER A 836 17.39 -18.47 -58.83
CA SER A 836 16.23 -19.36 -59.01
C SER A 836 15.83 -20.08 -57.74
N HIS A 837 14.57 -20.54 -57.70
CA HIS A 837 14.07 -21.31 -56.57
C HIS A 837 14.78 -22.67 -56.42
N GLU A 838 15.21 -23.28 -57.53
CA GLU A 838 16.00 -24.52 -57.49
C GLU A 838 17.40 -24.29 -56.90
N GLU A 839 18.07 -23.18 -57.27
CA GLU A 839 19.36 -22.79 -56.68
C GLU A 839 19.25 -22.48 -55.19
N TYR A 840 18.16 -21.85 -54.75
CA TYR A 840 17.83 -21.67 -53.34
C TYR A 840 17.74 -23.01 -52.61
N LEU A 841 16.98 -23.98 -53.14
CA LEU A 841 16.80 -25.30 -52.52
C LEU A 841 18.12 -26.10 -52.44
N GLN A 842 18.98 -25.98 -53.45
CA GLN A 842 20.31 -26.60 -53.44
C GLN A 842 21.24 -25.96 -52.41
N THR A 843 21.26 -24.63 -52.36
CA THR A 843 22.06 -23.85 -51.39
C THR A 843 21.60 -24.13 -49.97
N LYS A 844 20.29 -24.17 -49.73
CA LYS A 844 19.69 -24.56 -48.45
C LYS A 844 20.14 -25.96 -48.01
N LYS A 845 20.00 -26.97 -48.87
CA LYS A 845 20.45 -28.34 -48.54
C LYS A 845 21.94 -28.43 -48.21
N LYS A 846 22.77 -27.63 -48.90
CA LYS A 846 24.22 -27.57 -48.65
C LYS A 846 24.53 -26.95 -47.28
N VAL A 847 23.89 -25.83 -46.96
CA VAL A 847 24.03 -25.14 -45.66
C VAL A 847 23.51 -26.02 -44.51
N GLU A 848 22.35 -26.66 -44.67
CA GLU A 848 21.80 -27.61 -43.71
C GLU A 848 22.70 -28.84 -43.48
N GLY A 849 23.36 -29.32 -44.54
CA GLY A 849 24.34 -30.41 -44.46
C GLY A 849 25.57 -30.05 -43.62
N GLN A 850 26.11 -28.85 -43.84
CA GLN A 850 27.28 -28.34 -43.09
C GLN A 850 26.93 -27.99 -41.63
N LEU A 851 25.69 -27.56 -41.37
CA LEU A 851 25.19 -27.33 -40.01
C LEU A 851 25.02 -28.63 -39.22
N LYS A 852 24.68 -29.76 -39.86
CA LYS A 852 24.56 -31.07 -39.20
C LYS A 852 25.88 -31.60 -38.65
N GLU A 853 27.02 -31.33 -39.28
CA GLU A 853 28.34 -31.73 -38.77
C GLU A 853 28.73 -30.99 -37.48
N ASN A 854 28.20 -29.78 -37.27
CA ASN A 854 28.45 -28.94 -36.09
C ASN A 854 27.18 -28.63 -35.27
N GLN A 855 26.18 -29.51 -35.35
CA GLN A 855 24.79 -29.26 -34.93
C GLN A 855 24.64 -28.77 -33.48
N LYS A 856 25.46 -29.29 -32.55
CA LYS A 856 25.41 -28.87 -31.14
C LYS A 856 25.87 -27.42 -30.92
N LYS A 857 26.87 -26.95 -31.69
CA LYS A 857 27.42 -25.59 -31.55
C LYS A 857 26.45 -24.55 -32.11
N TYR A 858 25.97 -24.77 -33.34
CA TYR A 858 25.01 -23.87 -34.00
C TYR A 858 23.62 -23.88 -33.35
N SER A 859 23.14 -25.03 -32.86
CA SER A 859 21.86 -25.08 -32.12
C SER A 859 21.90 -24.28 -30.81
N ARG A 860 23.03 -24.31 -30.10
CA ARG A 860 23.20 -23.53 -28.87
C ARG A 860 23.34 -22.03 -29.16
N TYR A 861 24.09 -21.66 -30.20
CA TYR A 861 24.17 -20.27 -30.66
C TYR A 861 22.79 -19.73 -31.11
N SER A 862 22.05 -20.48 -31.93
CA SER A 862 20.72 -20.09 -32.40
C SER A 862 19.72 -19.90 -31.26
N LYS A 863 19.79 -20.72 -30.20
CA LYS A 863 19.00 -20.50 -28.98
C LYS A 863 19.35 -19.19 -28.27
N ILE A 864 20.65 -18.88 -28.13
CA ILE A 864 21.12 -17.64 -27.50
C ILE A 864 20.75 -16.42 -28.36
N GLU A 865 20.92 -16.50 -29.67
CA GLU A 865 20.54 -15.45 -30.62
C GLU A 865 19.03 -15.21 -30.65
N SER A 866 18.22 -16.27 -30.62
CA SER A 866 16.76 -16.19 -30.49
C SER A 866 16.35 -15.50 -29.20
N LEU A 867 16.97 -15.86 -28.07
CA LEU A 867 16.73 -15.20 -26.78
C LEU A 867 17.09 -13.71 -26.86
N CYS A 868 18.28 -13.37 -27.37
CA CYS A 868 18.69 -11.97 -27.52
C CYS A 868 17.74 -11.17 -28.43
N LYS A 869 17.32 -11.72 -29.57
CA LYS A 869 16.33 -11.08 -30.46
C LYS A 869 14.97 -10.90 -29.78
N GLU A 870 14.50 -11.90 -29.03
CA GLU A 870 13.25 -11.81 -28.27
C GLU A 870 13.31 -10.72 -27.21
N TRP A 871 14.40 -10.65 -26.43
CA TRP A 871 14.62 -9.59 -25.45
C TRP A 871 14.68 -8.21 -26.12
N GLN A 872 15.40 -8.05 -27.23
CA GLN A 872 15.44 -6.80 -27.99
C GLN A 872 14.05 -6.37 -28.47
N LYS A 873 13.23 -7.32 -28.96
CA LYS A 873 11.87 -7.05 -29.41
C LYS A 873 10.95 -6.63 -28.27
N ARG A 874 10.97 -7.35 -27.14
CA ARG A 874 10.15 -7.00 -25.95
C ARG A 874 10.49 -5.61 -25.41
N VAL A 875 11.80 -5.31 -25.32
CA VAL A 875 12.27 -4.01 -24.84
C VAL A 875 11.91 -2.88 -25.83
N ALA A 876 11.99 -3.12 -27.13
CA ALA A 876 11.57 -2.14 -28.14
C ALA A 876 10.06 -1.85 -28.14
N GLN A 877 9.24 -2.83 -27.74
CA GLN A 877 7.78 -2.72 -27.71
C GLN A 877 7.22 -2.07 -26.44
N GLY A 878 8.03 -1.90 -25.39
CA GLY A 878 7.64 -1.17 -24.18
C GLY A 878 6.72 -1.90 -23.20
N ASP A 879 6.25 -3.11 -23.53
CA ASP A 879 5.37 -3.90 -22.68
C ASP A 879 6.11 -4.47 -21.47
N GLY A 880 5.67 -4.10 -20.26
CA GLY A 880 6.14 -4.65 -18.98
C GLY A 880 7.34 -3.95 -18.35
N LEU A 881 8.13 -3.17 -19.11
CA LEU A 881 9.44 -2.61 -18.72
C LEU A 881 9.53 -1.85 -17.39
N LEU A 882 8.42 -1.32 -16.90
CA LEU A 882 8.37 -0.57 -15.64
C LEU A 882 8.83 -1.44 -14.46
N GLN A 883 8.43 -2.72 -14.43
CA GLN A 883 8.78 -3.61 -13.34
C GLN A 883 10.26 -3.97 -13.37
N GLU A 884 10.79 -4.34 -14.53
CA GLU A 884 12.20 -4.68 -14.71
C GLU A 884 13.11 -3.48 -14.47
N SER A 885 12.70 -2.28 -14.89
CA SER A 885 13.45 -1.03 -14.67
C SER A 885 13.55 -0.68 -13.19
N LEU A 886 12.45 -0.85 -12.43
CA LEU A 886 12.46 -0.66 -10.98
C LEU A 886 13.32 -1.72 -10.27
N VAL A 887 13.29 -2.97 -10.75
CA VAL A 887 14.15 -4.04 -10.24
C VAL A 887 15.64 -3.76 -10.50
N ASP A 888 16.02 -3.12 -11.60
CA ASP A 888 17.43 -2.76 -11.86
C ASP A 888 17.87 -1.47 -11.13
N SER A 889 16.92 -0.63 -10.69
CA SER A 889 17.22 0.57 -9.91
C SER A 889 17.61 0.25 -8.47
N THR A 890 18.56 0.98 -7.89
CA THR A 890 18.92 0.85 -6.47
C THR A 890 18.10 1.81 -5.61
N LEU A 891 17.91 3.04 -6.11
CA LEU A 891 17.28 4.14 -5.41
C LEU A 891 16.10 4.69 -6.21
N VAL A 892 14.94 4.84 -5.60
CA VAL A 892 13.78 5.51 -6.20
C VAL A 892 13.46 6.76 -5.39
N GLY A 893 13.29 7.89 -6.06
CA GLY A 893 12.90 9.16 -5.45
C GLY A 893 11.54 9.64 -5.94
N ALA A 894 10.58 9.79 -5.04
CA ALA A 894 9.21 10.17 -5.37
C ALA A 894 8.59 11.07 -4.31
N THR A 895 7.52 11.80 -4.64
CA THR A 895 6.69 12.39 -3.58
C THR A 895 5.86 11.30 -2.90
N CYS A 896 5.37 11.53 -1.67
CA CYS A 896 4.55 10.55 -0.94
C CYS A 896 3.36 10.04 -1.77
N LEU A 897 2.69 10.92 -2.51
CA LEU A 897 1.59 10.55 -3.40
C LEU A 897 2.04 10.13 -4.81
N GLY A 898 3.23 10.58 -5.22
CA GLY A 898 3.82 10.29 -6.53
C GLY A 898 4.20 8.83 -6.69
N ILE A 899 4.66 8.15 -5.63
CA ILE A 899 5.06 6.72 -5.69
C ILE A 899 3.87 5.80 -6.04
N ALA A 900 2.66 6.18 -5.67
CA ALA A 900 1.46 5.38 -5.90
C ALA A 900 1.00 5.34 -7.36
N SER A 901 1.58 6.15 -8.27
CA SER A 901 1.37 5.96 -9.71
C SER A 901 1.94 4.64 -10.22
N ILE A 902 2.92 4.08 -9.51
CA ILE A 902 3.55 2.79 -9.83
C ILE A 902 2.80 1.63 -9.16
N GLY A 903 2.41 1.80 -7.89
CA GLY A 903 1.83 0.73 -7.07
C GLY A 903 0.49 0.20 -7.59
N ALA A 904 -0.23 0.96 -8.42
CA ALA A 904 -1.46 0.48 -9.07
C ALA A 904 -1.20 -0.57 -10.16
N ALA A 905 0.03 -0.66 -10.68
CA ALA A 905 0.41 -1.55 -11.77
C ALA A 905 1.41 -2.66 -11.35
N ILE A 906 2.09 -2.52 -10.21
CA ILE A 906 3.26 -3.36 -9.86
C ILE A 906 3.29 -3.68 -8.36
N ASN A 907 3.39 -4.98 -8.02
CA ASN A 907 3.57 -5.47 -6.65
C ASN A 907 5.07 -5.44 -6.27
N PHE A 908 5.60 -4.26 -5.97
CA PHE A 908 7.03 -4.03 -5.67
C PHE A 908 7.21 -3.42 -4.28
N ASN A 909 8.11 -4.02 -3.48
CA ASN A 909 8.42 -3.58 -2.11
C ASN A 909 9.87 -3.10 -2.01
N PHE A 910 10.11 -2.15 -1.12
CA PHE A 910 11.43 -1.61 -0.80
C PHE A 910 11.94 -2.20 0.51
N ASP A 911 13.24 -2.46 0.59
CA ASP A 911 13.87 -2.88 1.85
C ASP A 911 13.90 -1.71 2.83
N TRP A 912 14.16 -0.50 2.33
CA TRP A 912 14.20 0.73 3.11
C TRP A 912 13.32 1.81 2.48
N VAL A 913 12.49 2.45 3.30
CA VAL A 913 11.75 3.66 2.92
C VAL A 913 12.18 4.79 3.86
N ILE A 914 12.79 5.83 3.30
CA ILE A 914 13.24 7.02 4.02
C ILE A 914 12.33 8.18 3.60
N ILE A 915 11.61 8.75 4.56
CA ILE A 915 10.66 9.83 4.32
C ILE A 915 11.22 11.13 4.93
N ASP A 916 11.63 12.07 4.07
CA ASP A 916 12.07 13.40 4.49
C ASP A 916 10.89 14.37 4.61
N GLU A 917 11.03 15.36 5.48
CA GLU A 917 9.99 16.33 5.86
C GLU A 917 8.68 15.68 6.38
N ALA A 918 8.77 14.52 7.01
CA ALA A 918 7.63 13.76 7.53
C ALA A 918 6.78 14.53 8.56
N GLY A 919 7.31 15.59 9.17
CA GLY A 919 6.55 16.46 10.09
C GLY A 919 5.39 17.24 9.44
N LYS A 920 5.41 17.40 8.11
CA LYS A 920 4.48 18.25 7.36
C LYS A 920 3.40 17.51 6.58
N ALA A 921 3.61 16.21 6.34
CA ALA A 921 2.64 15.41 5.61
C ALA A 921 1.55 14.91 6.56
N THR A 922 0.32 14.80 6.04
CA THR A 922 -0.79 14.26 6.82
C THR A 922 -0.54 12.77 7.12
N PRO A 923 -1.11 12.21 8.20
CA PRO A 923 -0.94 10.79 8.49
C PRO A 923 -1.28 9.87 7.30
N PRO A 924 -2.42 10.05 6.58
CA PRO A 924 -2.75 9.19 5.44
C PRO A 924 -1.79 9.38 4.24
N GLU A 925 -1.24 10.58 4.05
CA GLU A 925 -0.25 10.85 2.99
C GLU A 925 1.06 10.07 3.22
N ILE A 926 1.59 10.06 4.45
CA ILE A 926 2.83 9.35 4.81
C ILE A 926 2.64 7.84 4.76
N MET A 927 1.42 7.34 5.02
CA MET A 927 1.12 5.91 4.95
C MET A 927 1.36 5.31 3.56
N VAL A 928 1.21 6.10 2.49
CA VAL A 928 1.37 5.62 1.10
C VAL A 928 2.76 5.03 0.88
N PRO A 929 3.88 5.75 1.10
CA PRO A 929 5.22 5.16 1.02
C PRO A 929 5.52 4.15 2.14
N ILE A 930 4.97 4.32 3.36
CA ILE A 930 5.17 3.34 4.46
C ILE A 930 4.69 1.95 4.05
N CYS A 931 3.56 1.85 3.34
CA CYS A 931 2.99 0.56 2.94
C CYS A 931 3.94 -0.28 2.07
N LEU A 932 4.90 0.35 1.39
CA LEU A 932 5.81 -0.28 0.45
C LEU A 932 7.12 -0.74 1.10
N GLY A 933 7.40 -0.33 2.34
CA GLY A 933 8.70 -0.54 3.00
C GLY A 933 8.71 -1.68 4.00
N LYS A 934 9.81 -2.44 4.02
CA LYS A 934 10.09 -3.40 5.11
C LYS A 934 10.62 -2.71 6.37
N LYS A 935 11.47 -1.70 6.19
CA LYS A 935 12.02 -0.84 7.25
C LYS A 935 11.82 0.64 6.93
N ILE A 936 11.34 1.40 7.91
CA ILE A 936 10.92 2.80 7.74
C ILE A 936 11.84 3.73 8.51
N VAL A 937 12.27 4.82 7.87
CA VAL A 937 12.99 5.91 8.51
C VAL A 937 12.24 7.21 8.25
N LEU A 938 11.69 7.82 9.30
CA LEU A 938 11.02 9.10 9.20
C LEU A 938 11.96 10.21 9.66
N VAL A 939 12.19 11.18 8.80
CA VAL A 939 13.03 12.35 9.08
C VAL A 939 12.15 13.59 9.01
N GLY A 940 12.15 14.39 10.07
CA GLY A 940 11.21 15.51 10.17
C GLY A 940 11.47 16.43 11.34
N ASP A 941 10.56 17.39 11.53
CA ASP A 941 10.61 18.30 12.67
C ASP A 941 9.20 18.80 13.02
N HIS A 942 8.61 18.25 14.07
CA HIS A 942 7.26 18.61 14.53
C HIS A 942 7.20 20.02 15.17
N LYS A 943 8.34 20.68 15.39
CA LYS A 943 8.40 22.08 15.86
C LYS A 943 8.35 23.09 14.71
N GLN A 944 8.39 22.63 13.45
CA GLN A 944 8.16 23.45 12.24
C GLN A 944 6.70 23.30 11.76
N LEU A 945 6.37 23.77 10.55
CA LEU A 945 4.96 23.83 10.11
C LEU A 945 4.28 22.45 10.17
N PRO A 946 3.05 22.38 10.74
CA PRO A 946 2.23 21.18 10.66
C PRO A 946 1.71 20.96 9.23
N PRO A 947 1.02 19.84 8.97
CA PRO A 947 0.20 19.68 7.78
C PRO A 947 -0.76 20.86 7.58
N VAL A 948 -0.96 21.25 6.34
CA VAL A 948 -1.85 22.37 5.99
C VAL A 948 -3.29 21.91 6.19
N VAL A 949 -3.97 22.48 7.19
CA VAL A 949 -5.39 22.23 7.45
C VAL A 949 -6.21 23.36 6.84
N ASP A 950 -7.16 23.01 5.98
CA ASP A 950 -8.08 24.00 5.41
C ASP A 950 -9.08 24.50 6.48
N GLU A 951 -9.27 25.82 6.57
CA GLU A 951 -10.27 26.41 7.45
C GLU A 951 -11.71 26.01 7.06
N ALA A 952 -11.94 25.65 5.80
CA ALA A 952 -13.22 25.09 5.36
C ALA A 952 -13.49 23.72 6.00
N LEU A 953 -12.47 22.86 6.18
CA LEU A 953 -12.60 21.58 6.88
C LEU A 953 -13.05 21.79 8.32
N LEU A 954 -12.48 22.80 9.02
CA LEU A 954 -12.87 23.14 10.39
C LEU A 954 -14.35 23.56 10.48
N LYS A 955 -14.83 24.35 9.51
CA LYS A 955 -16.24 24.76 9.46
C LYS A 955 -17.18 23.61 9.09
N MET A 956 -16.73 22.66 8.25
CA MET A 956 -17.51 21.48 7.89
C MET A 956 -17.60 20.49 9.04
N GLN A 957 -16.49 20.28 9.77
CA GLN A 957 -16.44 19.43 10.96
C GLN A 957 -17.51 19.83 11.99
N ASP A 958 -17.64 21.13 12.28
CA ASP A 958 -18.66 21.67 13.19
C ASP A 958 -20.11 21.40 12.70
N LYS A 959 -20.32 21.40 11.38
CA LYS A 959 -21.64 21.09 10.77
C LYS A 959 -21.97 19.61 10.84
N GLU A 960 -20.98 18.73 10.63
CA GLU A 960 -21.17 17.28 10.54
C GLU A 960 -21.22 16.57 11.91
N ARG A 961 -20.92 17.27 13.01
CA ARG A 961 -20.86 16.70 14.38
C ARG A 961 -19.90 15.50 14.50
N MET A 962 -18.82 15.50 13.71
CA MET A 962 -17.78 14.47 13.82
C MET A 962 -16.93 14.69 15.07
N ASN A 963 -16.43 13.61 15.67
CA ASN A 963 -15.56 13.64 16.85
C ASN A 963 -14.08 13.88 16.47
N ILE A 964 -13.84 14.83 15.57
CA ILE A 964 -12.51 15.29 15.18
C ILE A 964 -12.30 16.65 15.85
N THR A 965 -11.10 16.97 16.29
CA THR A 965 -10.74 18.31 16.77
C THR A 965 -9.79 18.97 15.79
N LYS A 966 -9.64 20.30 15.88
CA LYS A 966 -8.60 21.03 15.15
C LYS A 966 -7.20 20.43 15.39
N ALA A 967 -6.92 19.95 16.60
CA ALA A 967 -5.64 19.33 16.92
C ALA A 967 -5.43 18.01 16.16
N ASP A 968 -6.49 17.21 15.96
CA ASP A 968 -6.41 15.95 15.22
C ASP A 968 -6.09 16.16 13.73
N LEU A 969 -6.47 17.31 13.17
CA LEU A 969 -6.12 17.71 11.80
C LEU A 969 -4.67 18.22 11.68
N GLU A 970 -4.13 18.86 12.73
CA GLU A 970 -2.79 19.47 12.74
C GLU A 970 -1.68 18.51 13.21
N ILE A 971 -2.02 17.41 13.90
CA ILE A 971 -1.05 16.41 14.36
C ILE A 971 -0.63 15.51 13.18
N SER A 972 0.65 15.57 12.82
CA SER A 972 1.24 14.63 11.85
C SER A 972 1.54 13.28 12.49
N LEU A 973 1.66 12.23 11.66
CA LEU A 973 2.08 10.90 12.13
C LEU A 973 3.46 10.95 12.77
N PHE A 974 4.35 11.82 12.27
CA PHE A 974 5.67 12.05 12.87
C PHE A 974 5.56 12.57 14.30
N GLU A 975 4.69 13.57 14.55
CA GLU A 975 4.49 14.13 15.90
C GLU A 975 3.85 13.12 16.86
N TYR A 976 2.90 12.33 16.38
CA TYR A 976 2.30 11.24 17.15
C TYR A 976 3.36 10.19 17.56
N LEU A 977 4.19 9.75 16.62
CA LEU A 977 5.25 8.77 16.89
C LEU A 977 6.36 9.34 17.79
N GLU A 978 6.75 10.60 17.63
CA GLU A 978 7.80 11.21 18.46
C GLU A 978 7.49 11.14 19.95
N ARG A 979 6.21 11.33 20.31
CA ARG A 979 5.75 11.34 21.71
C ARG A 979 5.74 9.96 22.37
N SER A 980 5.56 8.89 21.59
CA SER A 980 5.22 7.56 22.13
C SER A 980 6.17 6.44 21.69
N LEU A 981 6.97 6.65 20.65
CA LEU A 981 7.93 5.66 20.14
C LEU A 981 9.04 5.42 21.16
N ASN A 982 9.51 4.17 21.24
CA ASN A 982 10.65 3.77 22.05
C ASN A 982 11.87 4.68 21.83
N GLU A 983 12.54 5.10 22.92
CA GLU A 983 13.73 5.98 22.90
C GLU A 983 14.91 5.38 22.13
N GLU A 984 15.01 4.05 22.02
CA GLU A 984 16.04 3.39 21.21
C GLU A 984 15.80 3.59 19.70
N CYS A 985 14.54 3.77 19.31
CA CYS A 985 14.12 3.93 17.92
C CYS A 985 13.92 5.39 17.49
N LYS A 986 14.36 6.35 18.31
CA LYS A 986 14.33 7.78 17.95
C LYS A 986 15.56 8.56 18.40
N ASN A 987 15.81 9.69 17.72
CA ASN A 987 16.86 10.63 18.12
C ASN A 987 16.59 12.06 17.63
N ILE A 988 17.30 13.03 18.20
CA ILE A 988 17.31 14.43 17.77
C ILE A 988 18.72 14.89 17.38
N LEU A 989 18.83 15.57 16.24
CA LEU A 989 20.07 16.27 15.87
C LEU A 989 20.18 17.59 16.64
N ASN A 990 21.32 17.86 17.25
CA ASN A 990 21.47 19.01 18.14
C ASN A 990 22.55 20.02 17.70
N GLU A 991 23.27 19.79 16.61
CA GLU A 991 24.27 20.72 16.09
C GLU A 991 23.82 21.36 14.78
N GLN A 992 23.79 22.69 14.72
CA GLN A 992 23.38 23.47 13.54
C GLN A 992 24.56 24.20 12.87
N TYR A 993 24.52 24.24 11.54
CA TYR A 993 25.60 24.75 10.67
C TYR A 993 25.14 25.90 9.75
N ARG A 994 23.90 26.36 9.89
CA ARG A 994 23.27 27.33 8.99
C ARG A 994 23.42 28.76 9.50
N MET A 995 22.92 28.99 10.71
CA MET A 995 22.59 30.31 11.26
C MET A 995 23.80 30.89 12.00
N ASN A 996 23.89 32.22 12.04
CA ASN A 996 24.71 32.93 13.01
C ASN A 996 24.40 32.43 14.44
N PRO A 997 25.41 32.24 15.32
CA PRO A 997 25.18 31.75 16.68
C PRO A 997 24.10 32.51 17.45
N VAL A 998 24.03 33.84 17.33
CA VAL A 998 23.05 34.67 18.04
C VAL A 998 21.60 34.33 17.61
N ILE A 999 21.40 34.09 16.31
CA ILE A 999 20.11 33.68 15.74
C ILE A 999 19.83 32.22 16.14
N GLY A 1000 20.83 31.34 16.04
CA GLY A 1000 20.71 29.94 16.42
C GLY A 1000 20.32 29.75 17.89
N ASP A 1001 20.90 30.54 18.79
CA ASP A 1001 20.65 30.48 20.23
C ASP A 1001 19.26 31.04 20.58
N LEU A 1002 18.77 32.06 19.86
CA LEU A 1002 17.37 32.50 19.92
C LEU A 1002 16.41 31.35 19.56
N ILE A 1003 16.65 30.70 18.42
CA ILE A 1003 15.83 29.57 17.95
C ILE A 1003 15.90 28.41 18.96
N SER A 1004 17.10 28.09 19.45
CA SER A 1004 17.33 27.04 20.45
C SER A 1004 16.52 27.26 21.71
N THR A 1005 16.59 28.47 22.27
CA THR A 1005 15.92 28.85 23.52
C THR A 1005 14.41 28.85 23.38
N LEU A 1006 13.88 29.35 22.26
CA LEU A 1006 12.44 29.52 22.08
C LEU A 1006 11.72 28.25 21.63
N PHE A 1007 12.37 27.37 20.87
CA PHE A 1007 11.69 26.28 20.17
C PHE A 1007 12.23 24.88 20.48
N TYR A 1008 13.45 24.77 21.05
CA TYR A 1008 14.14 23.49 21.27
C TYR A 1008 14.78 23.35 22.66
N ASP A 1009 14.20 24.02 23.67
CA ASP A 1009 14.62 23.91 25.08
C ASP A 1009 16.12 24.20 25.35
N GLY A 1010 16.76 25.01 24.50
CA GLY A 1010 18.19 25.31 24.60
C GLY A 1010 19.12 24.16 24.19
N LYS A 1011 18.59 23.10 23.56
CA LYS A 1011 19.37 21.90 23.18
C LYS A 1011 20.14 22.06 21.86
N LEU A 1012 19.78 23.02 21.03
CA LEU A 1012 20.42 23.26 19.73
C LEU A 1012 21.69 24.10 19.90
N VAL A 1013 22.80 23.63 19.33
CA VAL A 1013 24.14 24.21 19.47
C VAL A 1013 24.65 24.70 18.11
N SER A 1014 25.14 25.93 18.07
CA SER A 1014 25.70 26.56 16.87
C SER A 1014 27.16 26.16 16.66
N LYS A 1015 27.49 25.59 15.49
CA LYS A 1015 28.89 25.27 15.09
C LYS A 1015 29.48 26.26 14.09
N THR A 1016 28.69 27.24 13.67
CA THR A 1016 29.17 28.39 12.90
C THR A 1016 29.96 29.35 13.80
N ARG A 1017 30.87 30.12 13.20
CA ARG A 1017 31.55 31.22 13.89
C ARG A 1017 30.76 32.50 13.70
N LYS A 1018 30.67 33.30 14.76
CA LYS A 1018 29.93 34.57 14.75
C LYS A 1018 30.55 35.56 13.78
N GLU A 1019 31.87 35.61 13.70
CA GLU A 1019 32.61 36.51 12.82
C GLU A 1019 32.35 36.20 11.34
N ASP A 1020 32.28 34.92 10.99
CA ASP A 1020 32.06 34.44 9.62
C ASP A 1020 30.62 34.63 9.14
N LYS A 1021 29.66 34.66 10.09
CA LYS A 1021 28.22 34.74 9.84
C LYS A 1021 27.60 36.09 10.20
N THR A 1022 28.41 37.13 10.35
CA THR A 1022 27.92 38.49 10.65
C THR A 1022 28.25 39.42 9.48
N ILE A 1023 27.23 40.04 8.91
CA ILE A 1023 27.44 41.10 7.92
C ILE A 1023 27.94 42.35 8.67
N PRO A 1024 29.09 42.93 8.31
CA PRO A 1024 29.70 44.02 9.07
C PRO A 1024 29.04 45.38 8.79
N LEU A 1025 27.70 45.45 8.86
CA LEU A 1025 26.90 46.66 8.65
C LEU A 1025 27.13 47.67 9.78
N LYS A 1026 27.54 48.89 9.42
CA LYS A 1026 27.76 50.01 10.35
C LYS A 1026 26.43 50.47 10.95
N MET A 1027 25.37 50.56 10.14
CA MET A 1027 24.04 51.02 10.58
C MET A 1027 23.43 50.19 11.73
N TYR A 1028 23.86 48.94 11.90
CA TYR A 1028 23.41 48.04 12.95
C TYR A 1028 24.53 47.64 13.93
N ASP A 1029 25.66 48.34 13.92
CA ASP A 1029 26.80 48.04 14.80
C ASP A 1029 27.25 46.57 14.72
N LYS A 1030 27.19 46.00 13.50
CA LYS A 1030 27.50 44.58 13.21
C LYS A 1030 26.66 43.58 14.02
N LYS A 1031 25.43 43.94 14.41
CA LYS A 1031 24.54 43.05 15.16
C LYS A 1031 23.71 42.18 14.21
N PRO A 1032 23.74 40.84 14.34
CA PRO A 1032 23.02 39.92 13.45
C PRO A 1032 21.53 39.77 13.75
N LEU A 1033 21.04 40.28 14.89
CA LEU A 1033 19.63 40.27 15.26
C LEU A 1033 19.13 41.68 15.58
N VAL A 1034 18.20 42.18 14.76
CA VAL A 1034 17.70 43.55 14.85
C VAL A 1034 16.17 43.54 14.93
N TRP A 1035 15.62 44.33 15.85
CA TRP A 1035 14.21 44.67 15.87
C TRP A 1035 14.03 46.17 15.61
N LEU A 1036 13.33 46.50 14.53
CA LEU A 1036 12.93 47.84 14.14
C LEU A 1036 11.51 48.09 14.63
N SER A 1037 11.40 48.81 15.74
CA SER A 1037 10.15 49.08 16.41
C SER A 1037 9.44 50.27 15.77
N THR A 1038 8.22 50.05 15.29
CA THR A 1038 7.33 51.12 14.80
C THR A 1038 6.49 51.73 15.92
N SER A 1039 6.79 51.43 17.19
CA SER A 1039 5.93 51.80 18.31
C SER A 1039 5.85 53.32 18.50
N SER A 1040 6.90 54.09 18.22
CA SER A 1040 6.82 55.56 18.24
C SER A 1040 6.20 56.20 16.99
N ASN A 1041 5.95 55.42 15.93
CA ASN A 1041 5.46 55.94 14.66
C ASN A 1041 3.96 56.28 14.71
N SER A 1042 3.60 57.49 14.29
CA SER A 1042 2.19 57.96 14.30
C SER A 1042 1.29 57.18 13.34
N ASN A 1043 1.86 56.61 12.27
CA ASN A 1043 1.14 55.83 11.25
C ASN A 1043 1.27 54.32 11.47
N ARG A 1044 1.65 53.87 12.67
CA ARG A 1044 1.96 52.46 12.96
C ARG A 1044 0.80 51.48 12.85
N LYS A 1045 -0.45 51.96 12.79
CA LYS A 1045 -1.65 51.12 12.90
C LYS A 1045 -1.84 50.21 11.70
N GLU A 1046 -2.31 48.99 11.97
CA GLU A 1046 -2.69 48.01 10.96
C GLU A 1046 -3.95 48.44 10.16
N GLU A 1047 -4.01 48.06 8.89
CA GLU A 1047 -5.19 48.21 8.02
C GLU A 1047 -5.78 46.83 7.72
N ARG A 1048 -7.10 46.67 7.86
CA ARG A 1048 -7.81 45.43 7.49
C ARG A 1048 -8.20 45.47 6.01
N ILE A 1049 -7.93 44.39 5.29
CA ILE A 1049 -8.32 44.19 3.88
C ILE A 1049 -9.01 42.85 3.75
N SER A 1050 -10.32 42.85 3.48
CA SER A 1050 -11.11 41.63 3.39
C SER A 1050 -10.93 40.77 4.67
N ASP A 1051 -10.31 39.60 4.51
CA ASP A 1051 -9.96 38.56 5.46
C ASP A 1051 -8.50 38.64 5.95
N SER A 1052 -7.70 39.61 5.48
CA SER A 1052 -6.28 39.80 5.82
C SER A 1052 -5.99 41.19 6.41
N TYR A 1053 -4.73 41.42 6.80
CA TYR A 1053 -4.21 42.68 7.32
C TYR A 1053 -2.97 43.13 6.54
N ARG A 1054 -2.70 44.44 6.55
CA ARG A 1054 -1.45 45.04 6.05
C ARG A 1054 -1.01 46.19 6.96
N ASN A 1055 0.25 46.59 6.84
CA ASN A 1055 0.83 47.73 7.54
C ASN A 1055 1.73 48.53 6.60
N SER A 1056 1.24 49.69 6.19
CA SER A 1056 1.92 50.58 5.24
C SER A 1056 3.20 51.20 5.85
N ALA A 1057 3.21 51.46 7.17
CA ALA A 1057 4.39 52.00 7.85
C ALA A 1057 5.53 50.97 7.89
N GLU A 1058 5.23 49.72 8.24
CA GLU A 1058 6.23 48.64 8.21
C GLU A 1058 6.78 48.41 6.81
N ALA A 1059 5.93 48.38 5.78
CA ALA A 1059 6.38 48.18 4.40
C ALA A 1059 7.36 49.28 3.96
N LYS A 1060 7.09 50.53 4.32
CA LYS A 1060 7.96 51.67 4.03
C LYS A 1060 9.31 51.53 4.77
N VAL A 1061 9.27 51.24 6.07
CA VAL A 1061 10.47 51.02 6.89
C VAL A 1061 11.34 49.92 6.31
N ILE A 1062 10.75 48.79 5.91
CA ILE A 1062 11.49 47.66 5.33
C ILE A 1062 12.28 48.10 4.11
N PHE A 1063 11.65 48.74 3.12
CA PHE A 1063 12.36 49.16 1.91
C PHE A 1063 13.38 50.29 2.16
N GLU A 1064 13.08 51.25 3.04
CA GLU A 1064 14.03 52.30 3.40
C GLU A 1064 15.30 51.71 4.05
N GLN A 1065 15.17 50.72 4.93
CA GLN A 1065 16.32 50.06 5.53
C GLN A 1065 17.05 49.16 4.54
N LEU A 1066 16.33 48.46 3.66
CA LEU A 1066 16.96 47.63 2.62
C LEU A 1066 17.82 48.47 1.67
N LEU A 1067 17.40 49.68 1.31
CA LEU A 1067 18.20 50.58 0.46
C LEU A 1067 19.52 50.97 1.16
N LEU A 1068 19.47 51.31 2.45
CA LEU A 1068 20.69 51.60 3.23
C LEU A 1068 21.62 50.39 3.32
N ILE A 1069 21.05 49.19 3.47
CA ILE A 1069 21.82 47.94 3.47
C ILE A 1069 22.44 47.71 2.08
N ASP A 1070 21.73 47.93 0.99
CA ASP A 1070 22.27 47.76 -0.38
C ASP A 1070 23.45 48.68 -0.66
N ASP A 1071 23.37 49.93 -0.19
CA ASP A 1071 24.46 50.91 -0.28
C ASP A 1071 25.70 50.44 0.50
N GLU A 1072 25.52 50.03 1.77
CA GLU A 1072 26.62 49.50 2.60
C GLU A 1072 27.19 48.19 2.04
N LEU A 1073 26.36 47.29 1.51
CA LEU A 1073 26.81 46.07 0.83
C LEU A 1073 27.65 46.41 -0.41
N GLY A 1074 27.29 47.48 -1.13
CA GLY A 1074 28.07 48.04 -2.21
C GLY A 1074 29.45 48.54 -1.77
N GLU A 1075 29.52 49.29 -0.65
CA GLU A 1075 30.80 49.70 -0.04
C GLU A 1075 31.67 48.49 0.35
N LEU A 1076 31.04 47.44 0.87
CA LEU A 1076 31.68 46.20 1.30
C LEU A 1076 31.98 45.24 0.14
N LYS A 1077 31.48 45.52 -1.08
CA LYS A 1077 31.55 44.64 -2.27
C LYS A 1077 30.98 43.25 -2.01
N LEU A 1078 29.92 43.18 -1.20
CA LEU A 1078 29.21 41.95 -0.89
C LEU A 1078 27.92 41.88 -1.71
N LYS A 1079 27.57 40.68 -2.17
CA LYS A 1079 26.23 40.40 -2.69
C LYS A 1079 25.51 39.44 -1.76
N LYS A 1080 24.22 39.72 -1.48
CA LYS A 1080 23.44 38.96 -0.49
C LYS A 1080 22.04 38.63 -0.98
N GLU A 1081 21.59 37.42 -0.64
CA GLU A 1081 20.21 37.01 -0.87
C GLU A 1081 19.33 37.44 0.30
N THR A 1082 18.20 38.09 -0.01
CA THR A 1082 17.32 38.69 0.98
C THR A 1082 15.88 38.20 0.81
N ALA A 1083 15.28 37.76 1.91
CA ALA A 1083 13.86 37.42 1.97
C ALA A 1083 13.07 38.45 2.77
N ILE A 1084 11.91 38.86 2.26
CA ILE A 1084 10.90 39.59 3.03
C ILE A 1084 9.74 38.64 3.30
N ILE A 1085 9.59 38.26 4.57
CA ILE A 1085 8.57 37.34 5.05
C ILE A 1085 7.46 38.13 5.74
N ALA A 1086 6.25 38.01 5.21
CA ALA A 1086 5.06 38.58 5.82
C ALA A 1086 4.12 37.46 6.28
N GLY A 1087 3.64 37.54 7.52
CA GLY A 1087 2.66 36.57 8.00
C GLY A 1087 1.33 36.68 7.25
N TYR A 1088 0.93 37.89 6.85
CA TYR A 1088 -0.37 38.17 6.21
C TYR A 1088 -0.26 38.31 4.69
N ARG A 1089 -1.16 37.64 3.96
CA ARG A 1089 -1.24 37.71 2.48
C ARG A 1089 -1.41 39.14 1.97
N GLY A 1090 -2.28 39.92 2.61
CA GLY A 1090 -2.49 41.34 2.27
C GLY A 1090 -1.25 42.21 2.46
N GLN A 1091 -0.36 41.86 3.40
CA GLN A 1091 0.93 42.54 3.56
C GLN A 1091 1.94 42.10 2.48
N ARG A 1092 2.03 40.79 2.21
CA ARG A 1092 2.86 40.25 1.11
C ARG A 1092 2.50 40.95 -0.20
N ASP A 1093 1.22 40.97 -0.57
CA ASP A 1093 0.77 41.56 -1.84
C ASP A 1093 1.12 43.05 -1.93
N ARG A 1094 1.06 43.77 -0.81
CA ARG A 1094 1.47 45.18 -0.75
C ARG A 1094 2.98 45.33 -0.93
N LEU A 1095 3.78 44.51 -0.25
CA LEU A 1095 5.24 44.51 -0.37
C LEU A 1095 5.68 44.15 -1.79
N THR A 1096 5.10 43.11 -2.39
CA THR A 1096 5.39 42.71 -3.77
C THR A 1096 5.08 43.82 -4.76
N ARG A 1097 3.88 44.43 -4.68
CA ARG A 1097 3.53 45.55 -5.56
C ARG A 1097 4.48 46.73 -5.43
N LEU A 1098 4.82 47.13 -4.20
CA LEU A 1098 5.77 48.22 -3.96
C LEU A 1098 7.15 47.88 -4.52
N TYR A 1099 7.63 46.66 -4.29
CA TYR A 1099 8.91 46.20 -4.82
C TYR A 1099 8.94 46.29 -6.35
N GLU A 1100 7.94 45.71 -7.02
CA GLU A 1100 7.87 45.67 -8.49
C GLU A 1100 7.70 47.06 -9.11
N SER A 1101 6.95 47.97 -8.48
CA SER A 1101 6.69 49.29 -9.05
C SER A 1101 7.79 50.30 -8.77
N ASP A 1102 8.32 50.34 -7.54
CA ASP A 1102 9.08 51.50 -7.06
C ASP A 1102 10.54 51.18 -6.70
N TYR A 1103 10.86 49.92 -6.36
CA TYR A 1103 12.16 49.55 -5.76
C TYR A 1103 13.00 48.54 -6.52
N LYS A 1104 12.44 47.68 -7.39
CA LYS A 1104 13.15 46.57 -8.04
C LYS A 1104 14.43 47.02 -8.77
N GLU A 1105 14.37 48.15 -9.46
CA GLU A 1105 15.52 48.70 -10.20
C GLU A 1105 16.55 49.41 -9.31
N ARG A 1106 16.27 49.62 -8.02
CA ARG A 1106 17.16 50.35 -7.09
C ARG A 1106 18.17 49.46 -6.38
N PHE A 1107 17.93 48.14 -6.34
CA PHE A 1107 18.78 47.18 -5.65
C PHE A 1107 19.82 46.58 -6.61
N HIS A 1108 21.10 46.73 -6.28
CA HIS A 1108 22.21 46.28 -7.15
C HIS A 1108 23.07 45.20 -6.50
N ASN A 1109 23.10 45.19 -5.16
CA ASN A 1109 23.95 44.30 -4.36
C ASN A 1109 23.13 43.24 -3.62
N MET A 1110 21.81 43.25 -3.73
CA MET A 1110 20.94 42.21 -3.16
C MET A 1110 19.88 41.68 -4.13
N THR A 1111 19.54 40.41 -3.96
CA THR A 1111 18.36 39.79 -4.60
C THR A 1111 17.25 39.70 -3.56
N ILE A 1112 16.04 40.15 -3.90
CA ILE A 1112 14.91 40.19 -2.96
C ILE A 1112 13.82 39.21 -3.41
N GLU A 1113 13.47 38.29 -2.52
CA GLU A 1113 12.29 37.44 -2.64
C GLU A 1113 11.25 37.85 -1.58
N ILE A 1114 9.96 37.95 -1.97
CA ILE A 1114 8.88 38.38 -1.08
C ILE A 1114 7.79 37.31 -1.07
N ASN A 1115 7.50 36.74 0.11
CA ASN A 1115 6.50 35.69 0.21
C ASN A 1115 5.93 35.52 1.64
N THR A 1116 4.97 34.62 1.80
CA THR A 1116 4.50 34.18 3.11
C THR A 1116 5.45 33.15 3.73
N VAL A 1117 5.29 32.90 5.04
CA VAL A 1117 6.11 31.93 5.79
C VAL A 1117 6.10 30.54 5.14
N ASP A 1118 4.93 30.06 4.73
CA ASP A 1118 4.74 28.71 4.18
C ASP A 1118 5.55 28.47 2.90
N ALA A 1119 5.72 29.51 2.08
CA ALA A 1119 6.43 29.42 0.80
C ALA A 1119 7.97 29.41 0.95
N PHE A 1120 8.51 29.94 2.03
CA PHE A 1120 9.96 29.95 2.31
C PHE A 1120 10.47 28.66 2.96
N GLN A 1121 9.59 27.67 3.11
CA GLN A 1121 9.95 26.44 3.77
C GLN A 1121 10.97 25.64 2.95
N GLY A 1122 11.95 25.03 3.62
CA GLY A 1122 13.07 24.34 2.98
C GLY A 1122 14.18 25.25 2.44
N ARG A 1123 13.92 26.55 2.27
CA ARG A 1123 14.91 27.54 1.76
C ARG A 1123 15.76 28.15 2.87
N GLU A 1124 16.82 28.85 2.50
CA GLU A 1124 17.67 29.64 3.39
C GLU A 1124 18.15 30.89 2.64
N THR A 1125 18.25 32.02 3.34
CA THR A 1125 18.71 33.29 2.75
C THR A 1125 19.68 33.99 3.71
N ASP A 1126 20.55 34.84 3.17
CA ASP A 1126 21.54 35.52 4.00
C ASP A 1126 20.89 36.52 4.96
N ILE A 1127 19.93 37.29 4.44
CA ILE A 1127 19.18 38.31 5.17
C ILE A 1127 17.69 37.96 5.17
N VAL A 1128 17.02 38.11 6.31
CA VAL A 1128 15.56 37.98 6.43
C VAL A 1128 14.98 39.21 7.10
N PHE A 1129 13.98 39.81 6.44
CA PHE A 1129 13.09 40.81 7.02
C PHE A 1129 11.74 40.17 7.35
N TYR A 1130 11.33 40.23 8.60
CA TYR A 1130 10.03 39.74 9.05
C TYR A 1130 9.09 40.91 9.42
N SER A 1131 7.97 41.04 8.72
CA SER A 1131 6.93 42.05 9.02
C SER A 1131 5.91 41.51 10.00
N VAL A 1132 5.79 42.13 11.18
CA VAL A 1132 4.84 41.73 12.23
C VAL A 1132 3.42 42.14 11.86
N VAL A 1133 3.21 43.22 11.10
CA VAL A 1133 1.94 43.77 10.62
C VAL A 1133 1.01 44.29 11.73
N ARG A 1134 0.87 43.53 12.81
CA ARG A 1134 -0.12 43.75 13.86
C ARG A 1134 0.31 44.86 14.80
N SER A 1135 -0.51 45.89 14.84
CA SER A 1135 -0.33 47.08 15.67
C SER A 1135 -1.70 47.62 16.05
N ASN A 1136 -2.16 47.23 17.23
CA ASN A 1136 -3.47 47.56 17.75
C ASN A 1136 -3.48 47.68 19.27
N ASP A 1137 -4.44 48.45 19.79
CA ASP A 1137 -4.51 48.78 21.21
C ASP A 1137 -4.86 47.57 22.12
N LYS A 1138 -5.35 46.46 21.54
CA LYS A 1138 -5.75 45.26 22.29
C LYS A 1138 -4.65 44.21 22.40
N GLY A 1139 -3.51 44.40 21.72
CA GLY A 1139 -2.44 43.40 21.66
C GLY A 1139 -2.86 42.12 20.94
N ASN A 1140 -3.76 42.21 19.96
CA ASN A 1140 -4.25 41.06 19.20
C ASN A 1140 -3.28 40.72 18.07
N LEU A 1141 -2.71 39.51 18.10
CA LEU A 1141 -1.75 39.02 17.09
C LEU A 1141 -2.38 38.23 15.94
N GLY A 1142 -3.68 37.90 16.02
CA GLY A 1142 -4.34 37.04 15.05
C GLY A 1142 -3.69 35.64 15.00
N PHE A 1143 -3.27 35.19 13.81
CA PHE A 1143 -2.59 33.90 13.62
C PHE A 1143 -1.07 33.96 13.88
N LEU A 1144 -0.46 35.14 14.10
CA LEU A 1144 0.97 35.24 14.42
C LEU A 1144 1.34 34.68 15.80
N LYS A 1145 0.34 34.19 16.55
CA LYS A 1145 0.53 33.38 17.75
C LYS A 1145 1.10 31.99 17.46
N ASP A 1146 1.09 31.55 16.20
CA ASP A 1146 1.62 30.25 15.80
C ASP A 1146 3.16 30.22 15.93
N VAL A 1147 3.61 29.52 16.96
CA VAL A 1147 5.01 29.32 17.33
C VAL A 1147 5.78 28.59 16.22
N ARG A 1148 5.15 27.65 15.51
CA ARG A 1148 5.78 26.85 14.45
C ARG A 1148 6.07 27.70 13.21
N ARG A 1149 5.14 28.60 12.84
CA ARG A 1149 5.33 29.58 11.76
C ARG A 1149 6.48 30.54 12.06
N LEU A 1150 6.59 31.00 13.31
CA LEU A 1150 7.70 31.88 13.71
C LEU A 1150 9.05 31.17 13.68
N ASN A 1151 9.12 29.93 14.18
CA ASN A 1151 10.31 29.09 14.09
C ASN A 1151 10.78 28.96 12.64
N VAL A 1152 9.84 28.66 11.72
CA VAL A 1152 10.15 28.56 10.29
C VAL A 1152 10.60 29.87 9.69
N ALA A 1153 9.95 31.00 9.99
CA ALA A 1153 10.32 32.30 9.43
C ALA A 1153 11.72 32.74 9.87
N PHE A 1154 12.02 32.61 11.17
CA PHE A 1154 13.26 33.15 11.75
C PHE A 1154 14.46 32.27 11.41
N SER A 1155 14.28 30.95 11.35
CA SER A 1155 15.35 29.99 11.02
C SER A 1155 15.76 29.97 9.53
N ARG A 1156 15.19 30.85 8.69
CA ARG A 1156 15.66 31.07 7.31
C ARG A 1156 16.88 31.98 7.24
N ALA A 1157 17.07 32.84 8.24
CA ALA A 1157 18.16 33.80 8.27
C ALA A 1157 19.50 33.12 8.56
N ARG A 1158 20.46 33.24 7.64
CA ARG A 1158 21.82 32.73 7.84
C ARG A 1158 22.69 33.72 8.60
N GLU A 1159 22.62 35.01 8.27
CA GLU A 1159 23.56 36.02 8.76
C GLU A 1159 22.90 37.21 9.46
N LEU A 1160 21.73 37.66 8.98
CA LEU A 1160 21.01 38.80 9.55
C LEU A 1160 19.50 38.55 9.60
N LEU A 1161 18.92 38.66 10.79
CA LEU A 1161 17.48 38.65 11.02
C LEU A 1161 17.00 40.04 11.47
N VAL A 1162 16.13 40.65 10.69
CA VAL A 1162 15.50 41.94 10.99
C VAL A 1162 13.99 41.75 11.19
N VAL A 1163 13.50 42.04 12.38
CA VAL A 1163 12.06 42.03 12.69
C VAL A 1163 11.53 43.47 12.67
N VAL A 1164 10.47 43.73 11.93
CA VAL A 1164 9.87 45.06 11.79
C VAL A 1164 8.44 45.06 12.31
N GLY A 1165 8.16 45.93 13.28
CA GLY A 1165 6.79 46.14 13.77
C GLY A 1165 6.69 46.67 15.20
N ASP A 1166 5.45 46.87 15.66
CA ASP A 1166 5.17 47.46 16.97
C ASP A 1166 5.47 46.46 18.10
N HIS A 1167 6.66 46.56 18.69
CA HIS A 1167 7.10 45.69 19.76
C HIS A 1167 6.25 45.83 21.05
N GLN A 1168 5.64 47.00 21.28
CA GLN A 1168 4.77 47.21 22.44
C GLN A 1168 3.44 46.49 22.26
N CYS A 1169 2.87 46.53 21.05
CA CYS A 1169 1.72 45.71 20.69
C CYS A 1169 2.06 44.21 20.80
N ALA A 1170 3.22 43.80 20.26
CA ALA A 1170 3.65 42.41 20.22
C ALA A 1170 3.81 41.76 21.60
N GLN A 1171 4.29 42.50 22.61
CA GLN A 1171 4.51 41.99 23.98
C GLN A 1171 3.35 42.27 24.94
N ARG A 1172 2.27 42.94 24.50
CA ARG A 1172 1.18 43.40 25.39
C ARG A 1172 0.43 42.25 26.08
N ARG A 1173 0.31 41.09 25.42
CA ARG A 1173 -0.25 39.87 26.01
C ARG A 1173 0.88 38.89 26.35
N LEU A 1174 0.96 38.48 27.61
CA LEU A 1174 1.96 37.51 28.08
C LEU A 1174 1.64 36.09 27.60
N GLU A 1175 0.35 35.75 27.53
CA GLU A 1175 -0.14 34.46 27.08
C GLU A 1175 -1.17 34.62 25.96
N VAL A 1176 -1.17 33.66 25.04
CA VAL A 1176 -2.16 33.53 23.97
C VAL A 1176 -2.63 32.07 23.94
N ASN A 1177 -3.94 31.85 24.12
CA ASN A 1177 -4.55 30.50 24.14
C ASN A 1177 -3.91 29.53 25.17
N GLY A 1178 -3.46 30.02 26.32
CA GLY A 1178 -2.82 29.20 27.36
C GLY A 1178 -1.36 28.83 27.08
N GLN A 1179 -0.75 29.38 26.03
CA GLN A 1179 0.68 29.27 25.75
C GLN A 1179 1.37 30.63 25.85
N GLN A 1180 2.65 30.64 26.21
CA GLN A 1180 3.45 31.87 26.31
C GLN A 1180 3.56 32.53 24.93
N ASN A 1181 3.38 33.84 24.88
CA ASN A 1181 3.51 34.59 23.64
C ASN A 1181 4.97 34.57 23.15
N PRO A 1182 5.27 34.01 21.95
CA PRO A 1182 6.64 33.87 21.47
C PRO A 1182 7.36 35.21 21.28
N PHE A 1183 6.64 36.29 20.94
CA PHE A 1183 7.22 37.63 20.80
C PHE A 1183 7.73 38.21 22.13
N VAL A 1184 7.14 37.82 23.26
CA VAL A 1184 7.66 38.21 24.59
C VAL A 1184 9.04 37.60 24.79
N GLY A 1185 9.20 36.30 24.47
CA GLY A 1185 10.48 35.62 24.53
C GLY A 1185 11.53 36.25 23.61
N ILE A 1186 11.15 36.58 22.38
CA ILE A 1186 12.06 37.25 21.41
C ILE A 1186 12.56 38.60 21.95
N ILE A 1187 11.65 39.45 22.44
CA ILE A 1187 12.01 40.78 22.94
C ILE A 1187 12.84 40.67 24.23
N GLN A 1188 12.54 39.71 25.11
CA GLN A 1188 13.35 39.43 26.30
C GLN A 1188 14.76 38.95 25.93
N TYR A 1189 14.87 38.09 24.92
CA TYR A 1189 16.16 37.64 24.39
C TYR A 1189 16.99 38.81 23.86
N ILE A 1190 16.40 39.67 23.02
CA ILE A 1190 17.06 40.87 22.49
C ILE A 1190 17.54 41.81 23.61
N ARG A 1191 16.71 42.01 24.65
CA ARG A 1191 17.07 42.87 25.79
C ARG A 1191 18.18 42.28 26.67
N SER A 1192 18.21 40.96 26.83
CA SER A 1192 19.24 40.27 27.64
C SER A 1192 20.58 40.11 26.90
N HIS A 1193 20.57 40.20 25.57
CA HIS A 1193 21.77 40.07 24.72
C HIS A 1193 22.07 41.37 23.98
N ALA A 1194 22.07 42.51 24.68
CA ALA A 1194 22.20 43.83 24.08
C ALA A 1194 23.54 44.07 23.35
N ASP A 1195 24.59 43.33 23.68
CA ASP A 1195 25.88 43.39 22.95
C ASP A 1195 25.75 42.86 21.53
N ASP A 1196 24.82 41.92 21.31
CA ASP A 1196 24.69 41.15 20.08
C ASP A 1196 23.39 41.41 19.31
N CYS A 1197 22.43 42.05 19.98
CA CYS A 1197 21.11 42.34 19.45
C CYS A 1197 20.81 43.84 19.52
N LEU A 1198 19.98 44.33 18.59
CA LEU A 1198 19.59 45.73 18.52
C LEU A 1198 18.07 45.87 18.56
N LEU A 1199 17.54 46.64 19.51
CA LEU A 1199 16.16 47.14 19.47
C LEU A 1199 16.21 48.65 19.18
N LYS A 1200 15.72 49.06 18.00
CA LYS A 1200 15.78 50.45 17.53
C LYS A 1200 14.38 50.94 17.18
N GLU A 1201 13.96 52.08 17.73
CA GLU A 1201 12.73 52.76 17.31
C GLU A 1201 12.93 53.46 15.95
N VAL A 1202 11.92 53.37 15.08
CA VAL A 1202 11.90 53.89 13.69
C VAL A 1202 10.60 54.59 13.31
#